data_AF-F0UMJ5-F1
#
_entry.id   AF-F0UMJ5-F1
#
_cell.length_a   1.000
_cell.length_b   1.000
_cell.length_c   1.000
_cell.angle_alpha   90.00
_cell.angle_beta   90.00
_cell.angle_gamma   90.00
#
_symmetry.space_group_name_H-M   'P 1'
#
loop_
_entity.id
_entity.type
_entity.pdbx_description
1 polymer ?
#
loop_
_entity_poly.entity_id
_entity_poly.type
_entity_poly.pdbx_seq_one_letter_code
_entity_poly.pdbx_strand_id
1 'polypeptide(L)'
;MLSDLISSTLLEWINSFDLGTTIRSIDQLSDGSILWDTLQDIDPQYFLGELPERSPSDHWVPRWQNLKHLHKALISYIRNQNDGEVPSGLNISPDLKAIAEMSSMKETNELLKLFLLAAISSPNAEAYITTMQKLSTSTQEGLKDIIQEAQNPSDERLEELDYELSTRRDMPMDPELRFEERFGKVLAEKDKLFNEKQELEKTVEDLHDRLARLQESHDTVLDRLTSTEDRLMTLKSGKGDLIPNAKTLESRTRQQEDIIASQEAKIQASQDEIDSLRMTVESLRVKNQRFQKLQDDYDEVKNERDQLSRRANAAEKYRQKLQVSHDFEKENIALKNQVKDLQQQLRDSDINQKSSSERDVELEEYRRVLPRIEQDRHEIQNVKKQLEFNNHALTERLQSAEDQLARDEATISELRDRIRELEGLESPTTPGSTTPKAHGTFQRDLDEVGRREAQLKIENEELKRELEKFNGGISPSSDTAKASPRVGLGDTKFAENDAYRKLQNEYSAIQRKLADAQSEMEAIEQQLQDSKSKLGGVSKEKLDMVDAANDSSPPDVLKIRDDVHALRSKIQDLETKLTASQSLVQNVTAERDSVRNMITKKEQEMQGEDQATMDEMKKLLDEVTAKFNNNNANGPQLSGTDLLRQFAETMERSAENMAKRAEHINQQNELIKSLQDRMQHSEEQESNKETEKKFMQVIQRQAREIALISSAWYDQQSRLQNSNASMLRYRHPASTSSNGMEVHRSWLAKQRALVSGRK
;
A
#
# COMPACT_ATOMS: atom_id res chain seq x y z
N MET A 1 0.98 52.27 21.53
CA MET A 1 0.63 52.79 22.88
C MET A 1 1.34 52.00 23.97
N LEU A 2 0.93 50.76 24.30
CA LEU A 2 1.60 49.94 25.32
C LEU A 2 3.06 49.57 24.94
N SER A 3 3.29 49.13 23.69
CA SER A 3 4.65 48.81 23.20
C SER A 3 5.59 50.02 23.20
N ASP A 4 5.08 51.21 22.87
CA ASP A 4 5.89 52.45 22.83
C ASP A 4 6.29 52.90 24.24
N LEU A 5 5.41 52.70 25.23
CA LEU A 5 5.70 52.98 26.63
C LEU A 5 6.78 52.03 27.17
N ILE A 6 6.67 50.73 26.89
CA ILE A 6 7.69 49.72 27.25
C ILE A 6 9.03 50.07 26.62
N SER A 7 9.04 50.45 25.34
CA SER A 7 10.26 50.90 24.65
C SER A 7 10.86 52.14 25.28
N SER A 8 10.06 53.16 25.62
CA SER A 8 10.55 54.36 26.28
C SER A 8 11.16 54.06 27.65
N THR A 9 10.52 53.19 28.45
CA THR A 9 11.01 52.74 29.75
C THR A 9 12.35 52.02 29.64
N LEU A 10 12.45 51.04 28.74
CA LEU A 10 13.69 50.26 28.55
C LEU A 10 14.82 51.11 27.94
N LEU A 11 14.50 52.09 27.09
CA LEU A 11 15.47 53.03 26.54
C LEU A 11 15.97 54.03 27.60
N GLU A 12 15.11 54.55 28.48
CA GLU A 12 15.55 55.39 29.59
C GLU A 12 16.45 54.59 30.54
N TRP A 13 16.10 53.33 30.80
CA TRP A 13 16.92 52.43 31.60
C TRP A 13 18.29 52.15 30.97
N ILE A 14 18.38 51.79 29.69
CA ILE A 14 19.68 51.49 29.07
C ILE A 14 20.56 52.75 28.96
N ASN A 15 19.95 53.93 28.81
CA ASN A 15 20.66 55.21 28.85
C ASN A 15 21.19 55.59 30.25
N SER A 16 20.86 54.82 31.29
CA SER A 16 21.43 55.00 32.63
C SER A 16 22.85 54.41 32.78
N PHE A 17 23.26 53.58 31.82
CA PHE A 17 24.62 53.05 31.72
C PHE A 17 25.56 54.12 31.11
N ASP A 18 26.85 54.06 31.43
CA ASP A 18 27.86 54.99 30.93
C ASP A 18 28.31 54.63 29.48
N LEU A 19 27.38 54.70 28.53
CA LEU A 19 27.54 54.19 27.14
C LEU A 19 28.30 55.13 26.19
N GLY A 20 28.75 56.29 26.66
CA GLY A 20 29.40 57.32 25.83
C GLY A 20 28.51 57.99 24.77
N THR A 21 27.30 57.46 24.52
CA THR A 21 26.30 57.96 23.58
C THR A 21 24.90 57.82 24.15
N THR A 22 24.04 58.82 23.90
CA THR A 22 22.63 58.77 24.30
C THR A 22 21.79 58.12 23.20
N ILE A 23 21.17 57.00 23.51
CA ILE A 23 20.33 56.22 22.60
C ILE A 23 18.96 56.88 22.47
N ARG A 24 18.59 57.29 21.25
CA ARG A 24 17.32 57.95 20.96
C ARG A 24 16.33 57.09 20.18
N SER A 25 16.82 56.04 19.53
CA SER A 25 16.00 55.07 18.78
C SER A 25 16.52 53.66 19.00
N ILE A 26 15.62 52.69 18.93
CA ILE A 26 15.92 51.25 19.00
C ILE A 26 16.82 50.82 17.83
N ASP A 27 16.78 51.51 16.70
CA ASP A 27 17.61 51.21 15.53
C ASP A 27 19.12 51.24 15.85
N GLN A 28 19.51 52.08 16.82
CA GLN A 28 20.89 52.23 17.28
C GLN A 28 21.39 51.00 18.07
N LEU A 29 20.49 50.12 18.50
CA LEU A 29 20.80 48.86 19.18
C LEU A 29 20.90 47.66 18.20
N SER A 30 20.53 47.86 16.93
CA SER A 30 20.42 46.77 15.96
C SER A 30 21.75 46.12 15.56
N ASP A 31 22.87 46.80 15.79
CA ASP A 31 24.21 46.29 15.47
C ASP A 31 24.83 45.42 16.58
N GLY A 32 24.25 45.46 17.77
CA GLY A 32 24.70 44.72 18.95
C GLY A 32 25.92 45.32 19.65
N SER A 33 26.51 46.42 19.15
CA SER A 33 27.75 47.00 19.70
C SER A 33 27.52 47.57 21.09
N ILE A 34 26.53 48.46 21.21
CA ILE A 34 26.18 49.10 22.50
C ILE A 34 25.67 48.04 23.50
N LEU A 35 24.93 47.05 23.00
CA LEU A 35 24.46 45.94 23.82
C LEU A 35 25.64 45.11 24.36
N TRP A 36 26.69 44.90 23.58
CA TRP A 36 27.87 44.20 24.07
C TRP A 36 28.58 44.99 25.17
N ASP A 37 28.75 46.30 24.99
CA ASP A 37 29.34 47.18 25.99
C ASP A 37 28.51 47.16 27.30
N THR A 38 27.18 47.14 27.21
CA THR A 38 26.32 46.98 28.40
C THR A 38 26.52 45.64 29.11
N LEU A 39 26.73 44.52 28.39
CA LEU A 39 27.03 43.24 29.03
C LEU A 39 28.37 43.26 29.74
N GLN A 40 29.37 43.90 29.13
CA GLN A 40 30.69 44.05 29.73
C GLN A 40 30.66 44.92 30.99
N ASP A 41 29.80 45.94 31.04
CA ASP A 41 29.57 46.72 32.27
C ASP A 41 28.88 45.88 33.36
N ILE A 42 27.88 45.06 32.97
CA ILE A 42 27.15 44.18 33.89
C ILE A 42 28.08 43.20 34.60
N ASP A 43 28.91 42.48 33.84
CA ASP A 43 29.92 41.58 34.40
C ASP A 43 31.16 41.49 33.50
N PRO A 44 32.19 42.31 33.78
CA PRO A 44 33.45 42.28 33.02
C PRO A 44 34.20 40.94 33.15
N GLN A 45 33.92 40.13 34.18
CA GLN A 45 34.61 38.86 34.40
C GLN A 45 34.00 37.73 33.58
N TYR A 46 32.70 37.79 33.28
CA TYR A 46 32.01 36.79 32.46
C TYR A 46 32.06 37.11 30.97
N PHE A 47 31.80 38.36 30.59
CA PHE A 47 31.72 38.78 29.19
C PHE A 47 33.09 39.15 28.62
N LEU A 48 33.97 38.16 28.55
CA LEU A 48 35.33 38.30 28.03
C LEU A 48 35.35 38.29 26.50
N GLY A 49 36.16 39.18 25.92
CA GLY A 49 36.44 39.22 24.49
C GLY A 49 35.80 40.39 23.76
N GLU A 50 35.66 40.25 22.45
CA GLU A 50 35.12 41.29 21.57
C GLU A 50 34.10 40.68 20.60
N LEU A 51 33.22 41.51 20.06
CA LEU A 51 32.23 41.08 19.08
C LEU A 51 32.89 40.44 17.84
N PRO A 52 32.23 39.44 17.21
CA PRO A 52 32.73 38.79 16.00
C PRO A 52 33.03 39.76 14.85
N GLU A 53 32.15 40.75 14.64
CA GLU A 53 32.27 41.75 13.58
C GLU A 53 32.35 43.15 14.20
N ARG A 54 33.55 43.76 14.14
CA ARG A 54 33.84 45.06 14.79
C ARG A 54 33.43 46.27 13.95
N SER A 55 33.17 46.08 12.66
CA SER A 55 32.76 47.16 11.75
C SER A 55 31.26 47.11 11.53
N PRO A 56 30.49 48.17 11.85
CA PRO A 56 29.07 48.24 11.53
C PRO A 56 28.93 48.24 10.01
N SER A 57 28.63 47.07 9.44
CA SER A 57 28.31 46.95 8.02
C SER A 57 26.85 47.37 7.82
N ASP A 58 26.54 48.09 6.75
CA ASP A 58 25.14 48.39 6.38
C ASP A 58 24.31 47.11 6.15
N HIS A 59 24.99 46.00 5.86
CA HIS A 59 24.34 44.70 5.69
C HIS A 59 23.89 44.13 7.04
N TRP A 60 22.68 43.57 7.08
CA TRP A 60 22.09 43.03 8.30
C TRP A 60 22.76 41.74 8.78
N VAL A 61 23.49 41.01 7.92
CA VAL A 61 24.09 39.71 8.27
C VAL A 61 25.18 39.82 9.35
N PRO A 62 26.17 40.74 9.27
CA PRO A 62 27.12 40.97 10.36
C PRO A 62 26.45 41.39 11.68
N ARG A 63 25.45 42.29 11.61
CA ARG A 63 24.64 42.69 12.77
C ARG A 63 23.96 41.48 13.43
N TRP A 64 23.38 40.60 12.61
CA TRP A 64 22.76 39.37 13.08
C TRP A 64 23.74 38.39 13.73
N GLN A 65 24.98 38.28 13.22
CA GLN A 65 26.02 37.45 13.84
C GLN A 65 26.45 37.99 15.20
N ASN A 66 26.61 39.31 15.32
CA ASN A 66 26.89 39.96 16.60
C ASN A 66 25.76 39.70 17.61
N LEU A 67 24.50 39.91 17.21
CA LEU A 67 23.33 39.64 18.05
C LEU A 67 23.24 38.17 18.48
N LYS A 68 23.58 37.21 17.61
CA LYS A 68 23.62 35.78 17.98
C LYS A 68 24.68 35.47 19.01
N HIS A 69 25.89 36.03 18.83
CA HIS A 69 26.99 35.82 19.76
C HIS A 69 26.62 36.36 21.14
N LEU A 70 26.12 37.60 21.16
CA LEU A 70 25.66 38.30 22.35
C LEU A 70 24.51 37.56 23.05
N HIS A 71 23.47 37.18 22.31
CA HIS A 71 22.30 36.47 22.86
C HIS A 71 22.70 35.11 23.46
N LYS A 72 23.59 34.36 22.79
CA LYS A 72 24.12 33.10 23.32
C LYS A 72 24.87 33.31 24.63
N ALA A 73 25.71 34.32 24.71
CA ALA A 73 26.45 34.66 25.93
C ALA A 73 25.48 35.08 27.06
N LEU A 74 24.50 35.93 26.75
CA LEU A 74 23.49 36.42 27.68
C LEU A 74 22.64 35.30 28.28
N ILE A 75 22.10 34.40 27.45
CA ILE A 75 21.27 33.28 27.96
C ILE A 75 22.11 32.32 28.80
N SER A 76 23.36 32.06 28.39
CA SER A 76 24.29 31.25 29.19
C SER A 76 24.58 31.88 30.55
N TYR A 77 24.73 33.21 30.60
CA TYR A 77 24.94 33.96 31.83
C TYR A 77 23.71 33.88 32.75
N ILE A 78 22.52 34.18 32.23
CA ILE A 78 21.27 34.16 33.02
C ILE A 78 21.05 32.77 33.64
N ARG A 79 21.30 31.69 32.90
CA ARG A 79 21.19 30.32 33.43
C ARG A 79 22.20 30.04 34.52
N ASN A 80 23.44 30.51 34.36
CA ASN A 80 24.48 30.29 35.36
C ASN A 80 24.20 31.03 36.67
N GLN A 81 23.55 32.21 36.62
CA GLN A 81 23.23 33.00 37.81
C GLN A 81 21.93 32.57 38.52
N ASN A 82 21.04 31.85 37.83
CA ASN A 82 19.71 31.46 38.34
C ASN A 82 19.55 29.92 38.43
N ASP A 83 20.58 29.19 38.89
CA ASP A 83 20.56 27.73 39.11
C ASP A 83 20.06 26.88 37.91
N GLY A 84 20.28 27.36 36.69
CA GLY A 84 19.89 26.69 35.45
C GLY A 84 18.50 27.05 34.92
N GLU A 85 17.71 27.83 35.66
CA GLU A 85 16.36 28.24 35.27
C GLU A 85 16.33 29.68 34.72
N VAL A 86 15.45 29.94 33.75
CA VAL A 86 15.15 31.29 33.25
C VAL A 86 13.67 31.57 33.55
N PRO A 87 13.30 32.73 34.12
CA PRO A 87 11.91 33.03 34.45
C PRO A 87 10.95 32.85 33.26
N SER A 88 9.84 32.16 33.51
CA SER A 88 8.89 31.69 32.48
C SER A 88 8.20 32.82 31.70
N GLY A 89 8.15 34.05 32.26
CA GLY A 89 7.52 35.20 31.62
C GLY A 89 8.39 35.90 30.56
N LEU A 90 9.64 35.48 30.39
CA LEU A 90 10.56 36.07 29.43
C LEU A 90 10.62 35.27 28.13
N ASN A 91 10.65 35.98 27.00
CA ASN A 91 10.97 35.36 25.73
C ASN A 91 12.48 35.06 25.64
N ILE A 92 12.85 33.80 25.82
CA ILE A 92 14.25 33.33 25.77
C ILE A 92 14.83 33.43 24.36
N SER A 93 14.00 33.53 23.33
CA SER A 93 14.41 33.50 21.93
C SER A 93 13.77 34.64 21.12
N PRO A 94 14.12 35.92 21.36
CA PRO A 94 13.70 37.01 20.48
C PRO A 94 14.22 36.79 19.05
N ASP A 95 13.48 37.26 18.04
CA ASP A 95 13.88 37.15 16.63
C ASP A 95 15.01 38.15 16.32
N LEU A 96 16.23 37.68 16.54
CA LEU A 96 17.45 38.43 16.27
C LEU A 96 17.58 38.84 14.79
N LYS A 97 16.96 38.09 13.86
CA LYS A 97 17.00 38.43 12.44
C LYS A 97 16.12 39.65 12.19
N ALA A 98 14.92 39.69 12.76
CA ALA A 98 14.03 40.85 12.68
C ALA A 98 14.65 42.11 13.33
N ILE A 99 15.45 41.96 14.40
CA ILE A 99 16.22 43.07 14.99
C ILE A 99 17.29 43.58 14.01
N ALA A 100 18.06 42.68 13.41
CA ALA A 100 19.15 43.05 12.51
C ALA A 100 18.67 43.61 11.15
N GLU A 101 17.60 43.05 10.59
CA GLU A 101 17.11 43.38 9.23
C GLU A 101 16.10 44.53 9.24
N MET A 102 15.16 44.51 10.18
CA MET A 102 14.01 45.44 10.21
C MET A 102 14.01 46.37 11.42
N SER A 103 15.01 46.28 12.31
CA SER A 103 15.08 47.03 13.56
C SER A 103 13.77 46.94 14.37
N SER A 104 13.22 45.73 14.45
CA SER A 104 11.93 45.48 15.09
C SER A 104 11.92 45.94 16.55
N MET A 105 11.04 46.91 16.85
CA MET A 105 10.82 47.44 18.20
C MET A 105 10.41 46.34 19.18
N LYS A 106 9.49 45.46 18.79
CA LYS A 106 8.96 44.38 19.64
C LYS A 106 10.07 43.42 20.07
N GLU A 107 10.83 42.92 19.11
CA GLU A 107 11.87 41.91 19.37
C GLU A 107 13.06 42.52 20.13
N THR A 108 13.36 43.80 19.88
CA THR A 108 14.42 44.49 20.64
C THR A 108 13.99 44.73 22.09
N ASN A 109 12.73 45.06 22.35
CA ASN A 109 12.21 45.16 23.72
C ASN A 109 12.34 43.80 24.45
N GLU A 110 11.98 42.70 23.80
CA GLU A 110 12.13 41.36 24.38
C GLU A 110 13.60 41.02 24.67
N LEU A 111 14.53 41.39 23.78
CA LEU A 111 15.95 41.29 24.05
C LEU A 111 16.37 42.14 25.27
N LEU A 112 15.94 43.39 25.35
CA LEU A 112 16.25 44.29 26.47
C LEU A 112 15.67 43.81 27.81
N LYS A 113 14.52 43.13 27.82
CA LYS A 113 14.00 42.47 29.03
C LYS A 113 14.95 41.39 29.57
N LEU A 114 15.62 40.64 28.68
CA LEU A 114 16.65 39.66 29.09
C LEU A 114 17.88 40.35 29.69
N PHE A 115 18.29 41.49 29.13
CA PHE A 115 19.37 42.32 29.67
C PHE A 115 19.03 42.86 31.06
N LEU A 116 17.80 43.35 31.23
CA LEU A 116 17.29 43.82 32.51
C LEU A 116 17.40 42.71 33.56
N LEU A 117 16.98 41.49 33.22
CA LEU A 117 17.14 40.34 34.11
C LEU A 117 18.61 40.05 34.43
N ALA A 118 19.50 40.06 33.42
CA ALA A 118 20.92 39.81 33.62
C ALA A 118 21.57 40.85 34.55
N ALA A 119 21.18 42.12 34.45
CA ALA A 119 21.67 43.18 35.32
C ALA A 119 21.23 42.97 36.79
N ILE A 120 19.97 42.62 37.04
CA ILE A 120 19.45 42.40 38.41
C ILE A 120 19.87 41.06 39.02
N SER A 121 20.26 40.08 38.20
CA SER A 121 20.84 38.80 38.63
C SER A 121 22.37 38.83 38.68
N SER A 122 23.01 39.99 38.45
CA SER A 122 24.48 40.10 38.44
C SER A 122 25.08 40.20 39.84
N PRO A 123 26.38 39.90 40.01
CA PRO A 123 27.09 40.15 41.26
C PRO A 123 27.04 41.63 41.71
N ASN A 124 26.85 42.56 40.75
CA ASN A 124 26.76 44.00 40.98
C ASN A 124 25.31 44.53 40.99
N ALA A 125 24.31 43.66 41.17
CA ALA A 125 22.89 44.02 41.08
C ALA A 125 22.48 45.21 41.97
N GLU A 126 23.07 45.35 43.17
CA GLU A 126 22.77 46.45 44.09
C GLU A 126 23.06 47.83 43.48
N ALA A 127 24.13 47.95 42.68
CA ALA A 127 24.49 49.18 41.99
C ALA A 127 23.42 49.53 40.93
N TYR A 128 23.01 48.55 40.12
CA TYR A 128 21.98 48.72 39.08
C TYR A 128 20.60 49.00 39.66
N ILE A 129 20.23 48.38 40.78
CA ILE A 129 18.97 48.70 41.48
C ILE A 129 19.00 50.13 42.01
N THR A 130 20.15 50.60 42.51
CA THR A 130 20.31 51.98 43.00
C THR A 130 20.25 53.00 41.86
N THR A 131 20.78 52.68 40.66
CA THR A 131 20.65 53.57 39.50
C THR A 131 19.22 53.60 38.97
N MET A 132 18.51 52.47 38.94
CA MET A 132 17.08 52.41 38.59
C MET A 132 16.22 53.32 39.47
N GLN A 133 16.52 53.41 40.78
CA GLN A 133 15.81 54.30 41.72
C GLN A 133 16.03 55.80 41.44
N LYS A 134 16.99 56.18 40.59
CA LYS A 134 17.24 57.57 40.18
C LYS A 134 16.53 57.96 38.89
N LEU A 135 15.91 56.99 38.19
CA LEU A 135 15.17 57.21 36.95
C LEU A 135 13.82 57.90 37.22
N SER A 136 13.12 58.32 36.16
CA SER A 136 11.78 58.90 36.31
C SER A 136 10.80 57.94 36.99
N THR A 137 9.83 58.45 37.75
CA THR A 137 8.84 57.61 38.46
C THR A 137 8.06 56.72 37.49
N SER A 138 7.74 57.23 36.29
CA SER A 138 7.08 56.45 35.24
C SER A 138 7.93 55.27 34.76
N THR A 139 9.25 55.47 34.64
CA THR A 139 10.18 54.41 34.24
C THR A 139 10.41 53.40 35.36
N GLN A 140 10.43 53.84 36.62
CA GLN A 140 10.48 52.94 37.77
C GLN A 140 9.25 52.02 37.85
N GLU A 141 8.05 52.57 37.67
CA GLU A 141 6.81 51.79 37.62
C GLU A 141 6.83 50.79 36.45
N GLY A 142 7.21 51.24 35.26
CA GLY A 142 7.32 50.36 34.09
C GLY A 142 8.36 49.24 34.25
N LEU A 143 9.53 49.52 34.83
CA LEU A 143 10.55 48.50 35.09
C LEU A 143 10.06 47.47 36.12
N LYS A 144 9.37 47.93 37.16
CA LYS A 144 8.77 47.05 38.18
C LYS A 144 7.75 46.10 37.54
N ASP A 145 6.88 46.62 36.69
CA ASP A 145 5.86 45.81 36.01
C ASP A 145 6.51 44.76 35.10
N ILE A 146 7.56 45.13 34.35
CA ILE A 146 8.32 44.21 33.49
C ILE A 146 8.99 43.09 34.31
N ILE A 147 9.62 43.43 35.43
CA ILE A 147 10.28 42.43 36.31
C ILE A 147 9.22 41.50 36.93
N GLN A 148 8.08 42.05 37.36
CA GLN A 148 6.99 41.27 37.93
C GLN A 148 6.36 40.33 36.90
N GLU A 149 6.13 40.80 35.68
CA GLU A 149 5.64 39.99 34.55
C GLU A 149 6.63 38.86 34.19
N ALA A 150 7.94 39.14 34.24
CA ALA A 150 8.98 38.15 33.99
C ALA A 150 9.00 37.03 35.03
N GLN A 151 8.88 37.36 36.32
CA GLN A 151 8.96 36.41 37.43
C GLN A 151 7.63 35.70 37.72
N ASN A 152 6.51 36.42 37.57
CA ASN A 152 5.15 35.92 37.81
C ASN A 152 4.27 36.20 36.59
N PRO A 153 4.47 35.47 35.48
CA PRO A 153 3.68 35.69 34.27
C PRO A 153 2.21 35.35 34.49
N SER A 154 1.33 36.11 33.83
CA SER A 154 -0.08 35.75 33.70
C SER A 154 -0.25 34.57 32.74
N ASP A 155 -1.36 33.83 32.86
CA ASP A 155 -1.69 32.75 31.92
C ASP A 155 -1.76 33.28 30.47
N GLU A 156 -2.30 34.49 30.27
CA GLU A 156 -2.34 35.15 28.95
C GLU A 156 -0.94 35.37 28.36
N ARG A 157 0.05 35.73 29.19
CA ARG A 157 1.44 35.92 28.76
C ARG A 157 2.11 34.59 28.40
N LEU A 158 1.82 33.53 29.16
CA LEU A 158 2.32 32.19 28.87
C LEU A 158 1.73 31.65 27.55
N GLU A 159 0.44 31.88 27.30
CA GLU A 159 -0.22 31.52 26.04
C GLU A 159 0.34 32.30 24.84
N GLU A 160 0.59 33.61 25.01
CA GLU A 160 1.22 34.44 23.96
C GLU A 160 2.61 33.90 23.58
N LEU A 161 3.44 33.56 24.58
CA LEU A 161 4.78 33.02 24.36
C LEU A 161 4.73 31.63 23.70
N ASP A 162 3.79 30.76 24.07
CA ASP A 162 3.65 29.43 23.46
C ASP A 162 3.16 29.51 22.00
N TYR A 163 2.26 30.46 21.69
CA TYR A 163 1.82 30.73 20.34
C TYR A 163 2.96 31.29 19.45
N GLU A 164 3.76 32.22 19.97
CA GLU A 164 4.95 32.74 19.27
C GLU A 164 6.00 31.66 19.02
N LEU A 165 6.22 30.76 19.99
CA LEU A 165 7.12 29.62 19.82
C LEU A 165 6.58 28.58 18.83
N SER A 166 5.27 28.39 18.76
CA SER A 166 4.61 27.43 17.87
C SER A 166 4.60 27.91 16.42
N THR A 167 4.21 29.16 16.17
CA THR A 167 4.23 29.79 14.83
C THR A 167 5.63 29.83 14.22
N ARG A 168 6.68 29.95 15.04
CA ARG A 168 8.09 29.90 14.60
C ARG A 168 8.59 28.47 14.28
N ARG A 169 7.99 27.42 14.86
CA ARG A 169 8.34 26.02 14.58
C ARG A 169 7.76 25.50 13.26
N ASP A 170 6.80 26.22 12.66
CA ASP A 170 6.09 25.86 11.43
C ASP A 170 6.70 26.44 10.15
N MET A 171 7.97 26.85 10.18
CA MET A 171 8.74 26.96 8.94
C MET A 171 8.93 25.54 8.40
N PRO A 172 8.66 25.24 7.11
CA PRO A 172 8.71 23.90 6.56
C PRO A 172 10.16 23.44 6.44
N MET A 173 10.73 23.07 7.58
CA MET A 173 12.01 22.41 7.72
C MET A 173 11.74 20.91 7.74
N ASP A 174 12.43 20.19 6.87
CA ASP A 174 12.28 18.75 6.67
C ASP A 174 12.17 18.02 8.03
N PRO A 175 11.06 17.31 8.32
CA PRO A 175 10.87 16.56 9.56
C PRO A 175 12.04 15.62 9.89
N GLU A 176 12.72 15.11 8.86
CA GLU A 176 13.88 14.24 8.99
C GLU A 176 15.09 14.97 9.60
N LEU A 177 15.32 16.23 9.20
CA LEU A 177 16.46 17.03 9.66
C LEU A 177 16.27 17.53 11.10
N ARG A 178 15.02 17.76 11.52
CA ARG A 178 14.68 18.08 12.92
C ARG A 178 14.83 16.88 13.83
N PHE A 179 14.49 15.70 13.33
CA PHE A 179 14.71 14.46 14.04
C PHE A 179 16.21 14.21 14.20
N GLU A 180 17.00 14.39 13.14
CA GLU A 180 18.45 14.23 13.15
C GLU A 180 19.14 15.22 14.11
N GLU A 181 18.75 16.50 14.12
CA GLU A 181 19.34 17.49 15.04
C GLU A 181 19.01 17.18 16.52
N ARG A 182 17.77 16.76 16.80
CA ARG A 182 17.36 16.34 18.16
C ARG A 182 18.08 15.07 18.57
N PHE A 183 18.17 14.09 17.68
CA PHE A 183 18.86 12.84 17.92
C PHE A 183 20.36 13.08 18.15
N GLY A 184 20.98 13.95 17.35
CA GLY A 184 22.37 14.37 17.52
C GLY A 184 22.65 15.07 18.85
N LYS A 185 21.77 15.98 19.31
CA LYS A 185 21.89 16.64 20.62
C LYS A 185 21.76 15.64 21.77
N VAL A 186 20.76 14.77 21.72
CA VAL A 186 20.55 13.73 22.74
C VAL A 186 21.73 12.75 22.77
N LEU A 187 22.30 12.41 21.61
CA LEU A 187 23.46 11.52 21.53
C LEU A 187 24.72 12.17 22.13
N ALA A 188 24.97 13.44 21.82
CA ALA A 188 26.09 14.20 22.39
C ALA A 188 25.96 14.39 23.91
N GLU A 189 24.75 14.64 24.41
CA GLU A 189 24.47 14.72 25.84
C GLU A 189 24.65 13.36 26.52
N LYS A 190 24.16 12.28 25.88
CA LYS A 190 24.37 10.90 26.35
C LYS A 190 25.86 10.55 26.43
N ASP A 191 26.66 10.95 25.45
CA ASP A 191 28.12 10.71 25.46
C ASP A 191 28.83 11.55 26.53
N LYS A 192 28.40 12.81 26.74
CA LYS A 192 28.92 13.65 27.83
C LYS A 192 28.62 13.04 29.21
N LEU A 193 27.35 12.68 29.46
CA LEU A 193 26.93 12.07 30.72
C LEU A 193 27.60 10.71 30.95
N PHE A 194 27.84 9.94 29.88
CA PHE A 194 28.57 8.69 29.97
C PHE A 194 30.02 8.90 30.42
N ASN A 195 30.71 9.89 29.85
CA ASN A 195 32.08 10.21 30.24
C ASN A 195 32.16 10.75 31.68
N GLU A 196 31.23 11.62 32.08
CA GLU A 196 31.15 12.14 33.45
C GLU A 196 30.86 11.02 34.46
N LYS A 197 29.94 10.11 34.13
CA LYS A 197 29.68 8.91 34.93
C LYS A 197 30.94 8.06 35.09
N GLN A 198 31.67 7.81 34.01
CA GLN A 198 32.90 7.02 34.04
C GLN A 198 33.99 7.68 34.91
N GLU A 199 34.11 9.00 34.84
CA GLU A 199 35.04 9.75 35.68
C GLU A 199 34.64 9.70 37.16
N LEU A 200 33.35 9.86 37.48
CA LEU A 200 32.84 9.69 38.84
C LEU A 200 33.06 8.27 39.37
N GLU A 201 32.76 7.24 38.58
CA GLU A 201 33.02 5.84 38.95
C GLU A 201 34.50 5.62 39.31
N LYS A 202 35.42 6.18 38.53
CA LYS A 202 36.86 6.10 38.80
C LYS A 202 37.25 6.82 40.10
N THR A 203 36.70 8.01 40.36
CA THR A 203 36.97 8.72 41.63
C THR A 203 36.43 7.97 42.85
N VAL A 204 35.28 7.30 42.70
CA VAL A 204 34.70 6.46 43.75
C VAL A 204 35.59 5.25 44.01
N GLU A 205 36.12 4.61 42.98
CA GLU A 205 37.05 3.49 43.10
C GLU A 205 38.36 3.93 43.80
N ASP A 206 38.93 5.06 43.41
CA ASP A 206 40.13 5.64 44.06
C ASP A 206 39.90 5.96 45.55
N LEU A 207 38.71 6.46 45.91
CA LEU A 207 38.33 6.73 47.30
C LEU A 207 38.14 5.44 48.11
N HIS A 208 37.52 4.40 47.53
CA HIS A 208 37.40 3.08 48.17
C HIS A 208 38.78 2.48 48.44
N ASP A 209 39.67 2.54 47.47
CA ASP A 209 41.06 2.09 47.60
C ASP A 209 41.81 2.83 48.71
N ARG A 210 41.59 4.16 48.83
CA ARG A 210 42.19 4.96 49.88
C ARG A 210 41.62 4.63 51.26
N LEU A 211 40.32 4.39 51.36
CA LEU A 211 39.67 3.97 52.61
C LEU A 211 40.17 2.60 53.05
N ALA A 212 40.29 1.63 52.13
CA ALA A 212 40.82 0.30 52.41
C ALA A 212 42.25 0.37 52.96
N ARG A 213 43.12 1.17 52.32
CA ARG A 213 44.49 1.41 52.81
C ARG A 213 44.53 2.08 54.17
N LEU A 214 43.60 3.00 54.44
CA LEU A 214 43.52 3.69 55.73
C LEU A 214 43.01 2.75 56.84
N GLN A 215 42.05 1.88 56.54
CA GLN A 215 41.58 0.84 57.45
C GLN A 215 42.69 -0.15 57.79
N GLU A 216 43.43 -0.65 56.80
CA GLU A 216 44.60 -1.52 57.03
C GLU A 216 45.66 -0.82 57.90
N SER A 217 45.94 0.46 57.65
CA SER A 217 46.85 1.24 58.50
C SER A 217 46.32 1.44 59.93
N HIS A 218 45.01 1.56 60.10
CA HIS A 218 44.40 1.71 61.42
C HIS A 218 44.48 0.39 62.21
N ASP A 219 44.16 -0.74 61.57
CA ASP A 219 44.20 -2.06 62.18
C ASP A 219 45.63 -2.44 62.59
N THR A 220 46.62 -2.14 61.75
CA THR A 220 48.04 -2.35 62.11
C THR A 220 48.50 -1.48 63.29
N VAL A 221 47.94 -0.28 63.47
CA VAL A 221 48.23 0.58 64.63
C VAL A 221 47.53 0.03 65.88
N LEU A 222 46.29 -0.44 65.76
CA LEU A 222 45.58 -1.09 66.86
C LEU A 222 46.31 -2.35 67.34
N ASP A 223 46.77 -3.21 66.43
CA ASP A 223 47.55 -4.42 66.77
C ASP A 223 48.87 -4.08 67.48
N ARG A 224 49.52 -2.98 67.07
CA ARG A 224 50.71 -2.48 67.77
C ARG A 224 50.36 -1.93 69.14
N LEU A 225 49.28 -1.18 69.27
CA LEU A 225 48.83 -0.63 70.55
C LEU A 225 48.52 -1.75 71.54
N THR A 226 47.70 -2.72 71.15
CA THR A 226 47.36 -3.88 71.99
C THR A 226 48.61 -4.67 72.38
N SER A 227 49.53 -4.92 71.44
CA SER A 227 50.81 -5.58 71.74
C SER A 227 51.67 -4.79 72.74
N THR A 228 51.68 -3.45 72.64
CA THR A 228 52.40 -2.61 73.60
C THR A 228 51.70 -2.52 74.95
N GLU A 229 50.37 -2.50 74.99
CA GLU A 229 49.56 -2.53 76.21
C GLU A 229 49.74 -3.84 76.95
N ASP A 230 49.77 -4.98 76.25
CA ASP A 230 50.06 -6.30 76.83
C ASP A 230 51.47 -6.38 77.41
N ARG A 231 52.46 -5.82 76.70
CA ARG A 231 53.84 -5.69 77.19
C ARG A 231 53.94 -4.77 78.41
N LEU A 232 53.19 -3.68 78.42
CA LEU A 232 53.12 -2.75 79.56
C LEU A 232 52.42 -3.38 80.76
N MET A 233 51.35 -4.15 80.54
CA MET A 233 50.62 -4.86 81.59
C MET A 233 51.48 -5.97 82.21
N THR A 234 52.24 -6.70 81.39
CA THR A 234 53.21 -7.68 81.91
C THR A 234 54.34 -7.03 82.70
N LEU A 235 54.83 -5.86 82.29
CA LEU A 235 55.84 -5.08 83.02
C LEU A 235 55.29 -4.41 84.29
N LYS A 236 54.08 -3.84 84.25
CA LYS A 236 53.40 -3.21 85.41
C LYS A 236 52.94 -4.24 86.45
N SER A 237 52.66 -5.48 86.04
CA SER A 237 52.16 -6.51 86.95
C SER A 237 53.21 -7.01 87.94
N GLY A 238 54.51 -6.71 87.79
CA GLY A 238 55.54 -6.94 88.81
C GLY A 238 55.48 -8.32 89.50
N LYS A 239 55.18 -9.39 88.76
CA LYS A 239 54.91 -10.73 89.30
C LYS A 239 55.83 -11.77 88.67
N GLY A 240 57.08 -11.75 89.10
CA GLY A 240 57.81 -12.99 89.34
C GLY A 240 57.63 -13.34 90.81
N ASP A 241 56.67 -14.20 91.14
CA ASP A 241 56.93 -15.42 91.92
C ASP A 241 55.64 -16.22 92.19
N LEU A 242 55.79 -17.51 91.95
CA LEU A 242 55.29 -18.68 92.67
C LEU A 242 53.89 -18.64 93.32
N ILE A 243 53.07 -19.53 92.74
CA ILE A 243 51.90 -20.23 93.31
C ILE A 243 50.62 -19.38 93.38
N PRO A 244 49.74 -19.49 92.35
CA PRO A 244 48.36 -19.11 92.53
C PRO A 244 47.65 -20.23 93.28
N ASN A 245 46.94 -19.86 94.35
CA ASN A 245 45.82 -20.59 94.91
C ASN A 245 45.10 -21.37 93.79
N ALA A 246 45.09 -22.70 93.86
CA ALA A 246 44.47 -23.56 92.86
C ALA A 246 43.05 -23.11 92.48
N LYS A 247 42.28 -22.58 93.45
CA LYS A 247 40.94 -21.99 93.22
C LYS A 247 40.93 -20.72 92.38
N THR A 248 41.93 -19.85 92.53
CA THR A 248 42.07 -18.64 91.69
C THR A 248 42.54 -18.95 90.29
N LEU A 249 43.37 -19.99 90.13
CA LEU A 249 43.73 -20.55 88.83
C LEU A 249 42.52 -21.18 88.16
N GLU A 250 41.77 -22.05 88.85
CA GLU A 250 40.53 -22.64 88.34
C GLU A 250 39.50 -21.58 87.94
N SER A 251 39.32 -20.54 88.76
CA SER A 251 38.46 -19.39 88.44
C SER A 251 38.91 -18.67 87.17
N ARG A 252 40.21 -18.45 86.99
CA ARG A 252 40.77 -17.77 85.82
C ARG A 252 40.73 -18.64 84.57
N THR A 253 40.97 -19.95 84.73
CA THR A 253 40.83 -20.95 83.65
C THR A 253 39.38 -21.01 83.18
N ARG A 254 38.39 -21.06 84.08
CA ARG A 254 36.97 -20.99 83.72
C ARG A 254 36.61 -19.70 82.98
N GLN A 255 37.08 -18.56 83.47
CA GLN A 255 36.86 -17.28 82.77
C GLN A 255 37.51 -17.26 81.39
N GLN A 256 38.70 -17.86 81.23
CA GLN A 256 39.35 -18.00 79.92
C GLN A 256 38.60 -18.98 79.01
N GLU A 257 38.09 -20.10 79.52
CA GLU A 257 37.24 -21.03 78.79
C GLU A 257 35.93 -20.35 78.33
N ASP A 258 35.30 -19.54 79.18
CA ASP A 258 34.09 -18.77 78.83
C ASP A 258 34.40 -17.72 77.75
N ILE A 259 35.54 -17.03 77.84
CA ILE A 259 35.99 -16.06 76.82
C ILE A 259 36.26 -16.78 75.50
N ILE A 260 36.98 -17.91 75.51
CA ILE A 260 37.27 -18.73 74.33
C ILE A 260 35.96 -19.19 73.71
N ALA A 261 35.02 -19.73 74.50
CA ALA A 261 33.72 -20.14 73.99
C ALA A 261 32.94 -18.97 73.35
N SER A 262 33.01 -17.76 73.94
CA SER A 262 32.38 -16.58 73.34
C SER A 262 33.07 -16.12 72.05
N GLN A 263 34.40 -16.24 71.98
CA GLN A 263 35.19 -15.88 70.80
C GLN A 263 34.96 -16.90 69.68
N GLU A 264 34.92 -18.20 70.00
CA GLU A 264 34.56 -19.27 69.07
C GLU A 264 33.14 -19.09 68.55
N ALA A 265 32.17 -18.71 69.40
CA ALA A 265 30.81 -18.39 68.97
C ALA A 265 30.75 -17.18 68.04
N LYS A 266 31.54 -16.12 68.31
CA LYS A 266 31.63 -14.94 67.42
C LYS A 266 32.30 -15.27 66.09
N ILE A 267 33.37 -16.07 66.11
CA ILE A 267 34.04 -16.54 64.89
C ILE A 267 33.06 -17.36 64.06
N GLN A 268 32.32 -18.29 64.68
CA GLN A 268 31.31 -19.08 63.99
C GLN A 268 30.21 -18.20 63.38
N ALA A 269 29.68 -17.23 64.14
CA ALA A 269 28.67 -16.30 63.64
C ALA A 269 29.19 -15.46 62.45
N SER A 270 30.43 -14.96 62.53
CA SER A 270 31.05 -14.22 61.42
C SER A 270 31.31 -15.11 60.19
N GLN A 271 31.63 -16.39 60.39
CA GLN A 271 31.83 -17.35 59.31
C GLN A 271 30.50 -17.66 58.62
N ASP A 272 29.43 -17.87 59.39
CA ASP A 272 28.08 -18.07 58.87
C ASP A 272 27.61 -16.82 58.08
N GLU A 273 27.93 -15.61 58.55
CA GLU A 273 27.65 -14.36 57.83
C GLU A 273 28.43 -14.28 56.51
N ILE A 274 29.74 -14.56 56.52
CA ILE A 274 30.57 -14.60 55.31
C ILE A 274 30.03 -15.60 54.30
N ASP A 275 29.62 -16.79 54.73
CA ASP A 275 29.08 -17.82 53.85
C ASP A 275 27.72 -17.41 53.28
N SER A 276 26.88 -16.74 54.08
CA SER A 276 25.62 -16.15 53.60
C SER A 276 25.87 -15.07 52.53
N LEU A 277 26.82 -14.16 52.78
CA LEU A 277 27.18 -13.09 51.85
C LEU A 277 27.76 -13.68 50.56
N ARG A 278 28.63 -14.69 50.63
CA ARG A 278 29.15 -15.40 49.45
C ARG A 278 28.03 -16.00 48.61
N MET A 279 27.01 -16.60 49.23
CA MET A 279 25.84 -17.13 48.51
C MET A 279 25.03 -16.02 47.85
N THR A 280 24.86 -14.87 48.51
CA THR A 280 24.18 -13.72 47.89
C THR A 280 24.95 -13.14 46.71
N VAL A 281 26.27 -13.02 46.81
CA VAL A 281 27.15 -12.54 45.73
C VAL A 281 27.09 -13.48 44.54
N GLU A 282 27.15 -14.79 44.74
CA GLU A 282 27.03 -15.75 43.63
C GLU A 282 25.63 -15.71 43.00
N SER A 283 24.57 -15.56 43.81
CA SER A 283 23.20 -15.38 43.30
C SER A 283 23.08 -14.12 42.42
N LEU A 284 23.63 -13.00 42.88
CA LEU A 284 23.65 -11.74 42.12
C LEU A 284 24.49 -11.87 40.85
N ARG A 285 25.63 -12.58 40.90
CA ARG A 285 26.47 -12.87 39.74
C ARG A 285 25.70 -13.68 38.68
N VAL A 286 24.97 -14.73 39.08
CA VAL A 286 24.13 -15.51 38.15
C VAL A 286 23.00 -14.68 37.57
N LYS A 287 22.35 -13.82 38.37
CA LYS A 287 21.31 -12.89 37.87
C LYS A 287 21.87 -11.89 36.87
N ASN A 288 23.05 -11.32 37.13
CA ASN A 288 23.72 -10.41 36.21
C ASN A 288 24.09 -11.10 34.88
N GLN A 289 24.61 -12.33 34.94
CA GLN A 289 24.85 -13.13 33.73
C GLN A 289 23.57 -13.41 32.92
N ARG A 290 22.42 -13.63 33.59
CA ARG A 290 21.13 -13.78 32.90
C ARG A 290 20.66 -12.47 32.28
N PHE A 291 20.84 -11.35 32.97
CA PHE A 291 20.51 -10.03 32.44
C PHE A 291 21.35 -9.71 31.20
N GLN A 292 22.66 -9.97 31.23
CA GLN A 292 23.53 -9.79 30.08
C GLN A 292 23.08 -10.63 28.89
N LYS A 293 22.79 -11.93 29.09
CA LYS A 293 22.27 -12.78 28.02
C LYS A 293 20.96 -12.26 27.45
N LEU A 294 20.05 -11.80 28.31
CA LEU A 294 18.77 -11.25 27.86
C LEU A 294 18.95 -9.94 27.09
N GLN A 295 19.95 -9.15 27.45
CA GLN A 295 20.32 -7.93 26.72
C GLN A 295 20.92 -8.28 25.35
N ASP A 296 21.82 -9.27 25.28
CA ASP A 296 22.40 -9.76 24.02
C ASP A 296 21.29 -10.30 23.09
N ASP A 297 20.36 -11.11 23.62
CA ASP A 297 19.20 -11.64 22.88
C ASP A 297 18.27 -10.49 22.41
N TYR A 298 18.08 -9.46 23.23
CA TYR A 298 17.28 -8.29 22.86
C TYR A 298 17.92 -7.50 21.71
N ASP A 299 19.23 -7.28 21.77
CA ASP A 299 19.97 -6.57 20.73
C ASP A 299 19.99 -7.39 19.42
N GLU A 300 20.08 -8.72 19.49
CA GLU A 300 19.93 -9.61 18.33
C GLU A 300 18.55 -9.46 17.68
N VAL A 301 17.46 -9.60 18.46
CA VAL A 301 16.08 -9.45 17.96
C VAL A 301 15.83 -8.05 17.41
N LYS A 302 16.40 -7.01 18.04
CA LYS A 302 16.31 -5.63 17.55
C LYS A 302 17.01 -5.47 16.20
N ASN A 303 18.20 -6.05 16.03
CA ASN A 303 18.92 -6.05 14.76
C ASN A 303 18.15 -6.82 13.68
N GLU A 304 17.56 -7.98 14.01
CA GLU A 304 16.71 -8.73 13.09
C GLU A 304 15.47 -7.95 12.67
N ARG A 305 14.80 -7.28 13.63
CA ARG A 305 13.67 -6.39 13.35
C ARG A 305 14.06 -5.27 12.38
N ASP A 306 15.20 -4.63 12.61
CA ASP A 306 15.66 -3.52 11.76
C ASP A 306 16.04 -4.01 10.36
N GLN A 307 16.63 -5.20 10.25
CA GLN A 307 16.88 -5.85 8.95
C GLN A 307 15.57 -6.21 8.22
N LEU A 308 14.59 -6.77 8.92
CA LEU A 308 13.27 -7.09 8.36
C LEU A 308 12.54 -5.82 7.93
N SER A 309 12.60 -4.73 8.72
CA SER A 309 12.04 -3.42 8.35
C SER A 309 12.70 -2.87 7.07
N ARG A 310 14.03 -2.94 6.94
CA ARG A 310 14.73 -2.55 5.71
C ARG A 310 14.33 -3.41 4.50
N ARG A 311 14.20 -4.72 4.68
CA ARG A 311 13.73 -5.64 3.62
C ARG A 311 12.29 -5.37 3.24
N ALA A 312 11.41 -5.08 4.19
CA ALA A 312 10.02 -4.68 3.93
C ALA A 312 9.95 -3.36 3.16
N ASN A 313 10.72 -2.36 3.54
CA ASN A 313 10.81 -1.09 2.80
C ASN A 313 11.36 -1.28 1.37
N ALA A 314 12.32 -2.18 1.18
CA ALA A 314 12.80 -2.53 -0.16
C ALA A 314 11.72 -3.25 -0.98
N ALA A 315 10.99 -4.19 -0.38
CA ALA A 315 9.88 -4.89 -1.00
C ALA A 315 8.75 -3.93 -1.41
N GLU A 316 8.41 -2.95 -0.56
CA GLU A 316 7.41 -1.94 -0.89
C GLU A 316 7.86 -1.03 -2.04
N LYS A 317 9.14 -0.65 -2.09
CA LYS A 317 9.72 0.06 -3.24
C LYS A 317 9.65 -0.76 -4.53
N TYR A 318 9.90 -2.07 -4.47
CA TYR A 318 9.73 -2.95 -5.64
C TYR A 318 8.27 -3.10 -6.04
N ARG A 319 7.35 -3.20 -5.07
CA ARG A 319 5.90 -3.26 -5.31
C ARG A 319 5.41 -1.99 -6.00
N GLN A 320 5.85 -0.82 -5.53
CA GLN A 320 5.51 0.48 -6.14
C GLN A 320 6.07 0.60 -7.56
N LYS A 321 7.31 0.16 -7.81
CA LYS A 321 7.88 0.10 -9.18
C LYS A 321 7.11 -0.85 -10.09
N LEU A 322 6.68 -2.00 -9.59
CA LEU A 322 5.90 -2.97 -10.35
C LEU A 322 4.51 -2.41 -10.68
N GLN A 323 3.88 -1.71 -9.73
CA GLN A 323 2.61 -1.02 -9.96
C GLN A 323 2.74 0.05 -11.04
N VAL A 324 3.77 0.90 -10.97
CA VAL A 324 4.06 1.89 -12.02
C VAL A 324 4.32 1.23 -13.39
N SER A 325 5.05 0.10 -13.42
CA SER A 325 5.28 -0.65 -14.66
C SER A 325 3.99 -1.21 -15.26
N HIS A 326 3.08 -1.71 -14.41
CA HIS A 326 1.79 -2.22 -14.83
C HIS A 326 0.84 -1.11 -15.31
N ASP A 327 0.90 0.07 -14.68
CA ASP A 327 0.15 1.24 -15.14
C ASP A 327 0.65 1.72 -16.51
N PHE A 328 1.97 1.72 -16.75
CA PHE A 328 2.53 1.95 -18.09
C PHE A 328 2.12 0.88 -19.11
N GLU A 329 2.02 -0.39 -18.71
CA GLU A 329 1.55 -1.46 -19.60
C GLU A 329 0.08 -1.25 -20.00
N LYS A 330 -0.77 -0.86 -19.04
CA LYS A 330 -2.18 -0.47 -19.32
C LYS A 330 -2.26 0.72 -20.27
N GLU A 331 -1.45 1.75 -20.04
CA GLU A 331 -1.39 2.91 -20.93
C GLU A 331 -0.91 2.50 -22.34
N ASN A 332 0.08 1.62 -22.43
CA ASN A 332 0.56 1.10 -23.71
C ASN A 332 -0.53 0.31 -24.47
N ILE A 333 -1.31 -0.51 -23.77
CA ILE A 333 -2.47 -1.21 -24.35
C ILE A 333 -3.54 -0.22 -24.80
N ALA A 334 -3.84 0.80 -23.99
CA ALA A 334 -4.80 1.85 -24.33
C ALA A 334 -4.37 2.63 -25.59
N LEU A 335 -3.10 3.04 -25.66
CA LEU A 335 -2.52 3.70 -26.83
C LEU A 335 -2.53 2.79 -28.07
N LYS A 336 -2.22 1.50 -27.93
CA LYS A 336 -2.32 0.53 -29.04
C LYS A 336 -3.75 0.39 -29.55
N ASN A 337 -4.74 0.36 -28.65
CA ASN A 337 -6.15 0.33 -29.04
C ASN A 337 -6.54 1.62 -29.77
N GLN A 338 -6.14 2.79 -29.25
CA GLN A 338 -6.39 4.07 -29.91
C GLN A 338 -5.75 4.14 -31.31
N VAL A 339 -4.52 3.64 -31.48
CA VAL A 339 -3.87 3.56 -32.80
C VAL A 339 -4.66 2.64 -33.73
N LYS A 340 -5.15 1.49 -33.25
CA LYS A 340 -5.98 0.58 -34.05
C LYS A 340 -7.29 1.23 -34.47
N ASP A 341 -7.93 1.98 -33.57
CA ASP A 341 -9.18 2.69 -33.84
C ASP A 341 -8.96 3.81 -34.86
N LEU A 342 -7.88 4.61 -34.72
CA LEU A 342 -7.51 5.62 -35.71
C LEU A 342 -7.18 5.01 -37.09
N GLN A 343 -6.50 3.86 -37.12
CA GLN A 343 -6.26 3.13 -38.37
C GLN A 343 -7.54 2.60 -39.01
N GLN A 344 -8.54 2.20 -38.20
CA GLN A 344 -9.84 1.79 -38.71
C GLN A 344 -10.60 3.00 -39.27
N GLN A 345 -10.65 4.12 -38.53
CA GLN A 345 -11.27 5.36 -39.00
C GLN A 345 -10.65 5.88 -40.29
N LEU A 346 -9.32 5.81 -40.42
CA LEU A 346 -8.63 6.19 -41.66
C LEU A 346 -9.04 5.30 -42.83
N ARG A 347 -9.08 3.97 -42.62
CA ARG A 347 -9.55 3.02 -43.65
C ARG A 347 -11.00 3.27 -44.06
N ASP A 348 -11.88 3.53 -43.10
CA ASP A 348 -13.29 3.81 -43.38
C ASP A 348 -13.45 5.15 -44.11
N SER A 349 -12.66 6.17 -43.76
CA SER A 349 -12.61 7.43 -44.49
C SER A 349 -12.13 7.26 -45.93
N ASP A 350 -11.08 6.46 -46.16
CA ASP A 350 -10.58 6.17 -47.51
C ASP A 350 -11.61 5.43 -48.36
N ILE A 351 -12.33 4.46 -47.77
CA ILE A 351 -13.42 3.73 -48.44
C ILE A 351 -14.56 4.70 -48.80
N ASN A 352 -14.97 5.55 -47.84
CA ASN A 352 -16.02 6.54 -48.07
C ASN A 352 -15.62 7.56 -49.14
N GLN A 353 -14.35 8.01 -49.14
CA GLN A 353 -13.84 8.92 -50.16
C GLN A 353 -13.87 8.29 -51.55
N LYS A 354 -13.44 7.02 -51.67
CA LYS A 354 -13.54 6.29 -52.95
C LYS A 354 -14.98 6.18 -53.42
N SER A 355 -15.89 5.77 -52.53
CA SER A 355 -17.31 5.64 -52.87
C SER A 355 -17.98 6.98 -53.18
N SER A 356 -17.51 8.09 -52.59
CA SER A 356 -17.92 9.44 -52.97
C SER A 356 -17.41 9.80 -54.36
N SER A 357 -16.13 9.52 -54.65
CA SER A 357 -15.54 9.81 -55.96
C SER A 357 -16.20 9.01 -57.09
N GLU A 358 -16.59 7.76 -56.83
CA GLU A 358 -17.35 6.94 -57.78
C GLU A 358 -18.74 7.54 -58.06
N ARG A 359 -19.44 8.01 -57.02
CA ARG A 359 -20.72 8.72 -57.18
C ARG A 359 -20.56 10.04 -57.93
N ASP A 360 -19.49 10.79 -57.69
CA ASP A 360 -19.22 12.04 -58.40
C ASP A 360 -18.98 11.79 -59.91
N VAL A 361 -18.31 10.70 -60.27
CA VAL A 361 -18.15 10.27 -61.67
C VAL A 361 -19.51 9.93 -62.28
N GLU A 362 -20.35 9.14 -61.58
CA GLU A 362 -21.69 8.79 -62.05
C GLU A 362 -22.58 10.04 -62.22
N LEU A 363 -22.51 10.99 -61.30
CA LEU A 363 -23.21 12.27 -61.39
C LEU A 363 -22.76 13.09 -62.60
N GLU A 364 -21.46 13.09 -62.91
CA GLU A 364 -20.92 13.80 -64.07
C GLU A 364 -21.35 13.12 -65.39
N GLU A 365 -21.46 11.79 -65.41
CA GLU A 365 -22.05 11.07 -66.54
C GLU A 365 -23.53 11.42 -66.73
N TYR A 366 -24.33 11.46 -65.67
CA TYR A 366 -25.73 11.91 -65.74
C TYR A 366 -25.83 13.36 -66.23
N ARG A 367 -24.99 14.28 -65.71
CA ARG A 367 -24.93 15.67 -66.18
C ARG A 367 -24.60 15.77 -67.66
N ARG A 368 -23.77 14.87 -68.20
CA ARG A 368 -23.41 14.85 -69.62
C ARG A 368 -24.54 14.32 -70.51
N VAL A 369 -25.31 13.34 -70.04
CA VAL A 369 -26.38 12.70 -70.82
C VAL A 369 -27.69 13.51 -70.77
N LEU A 370 -27.97 14.18 -69.65
CA LEU A 370 -29.22 14.91 -69.45
C LEU A 370 -29.54 15.94 -70.56
N PRO A 371 -28.60 16.79 -71.03
CA PRO A 371 -28.87 17.74 -72.12
C PRO A 371 -29.21 17.06 -73.44
N ARG A 372 -28.65 15.86 -73.71
CA ARG A 372 -28.98 15.08 -74.91
C ARG A 372 -30.40 14.55 -74.84
N ILE A 373 -30.79 14.00 -73.69
CA ILE A 373 -32.18 13.56 -73.47
C ILE A 373 -33.15 14.74 -73.58
N GLU A 374 -32.80 15.91 -73.05
CA GLU A 374 -33.60 17.13 -73.16
C GLU A 374 -33.73 17.60 -74.62
N GLN A 375 -32.63 17.53 -75.40
CA GLN A 375 -32.63 17.82 -76.83
C GLN A 375 -33.52 16.82 -77.60
N ASP A 376 -33.33 15.52 -77.40
CA ASP A 376 -34.12 14.47 -78.05
C ASP A 376 -35.61 14.63 -77.71
N ARG A 377 -35.94 14.98 -76.46
CA ARG A 377 -37.32 15.28 -76.05
C ARG A 377 -37.88 16.47 -76.83
N HIS A 378 -37.10 17.53 -77.01
CA HIS A 378 -37.50 18.69 -77.79
C HIS A 378 -37.71 18.36 -79.27
N GLU A 379 -36.81 17.58 -79.86
CA GLU A 379 -36.90 17.10 -81.25
C GLU A 379 -38.15 16.22 -81.45
N ILE A 380 -38.38 15.23 -80.57
CA ILE A 380 -39.58 14.38 -80.59
C ILE A 380 -40.84 15.24 -80.44
N GLN A 381 -40.83 16.25 -79.56
CA GLN A 381 -41.97 17.14 -79.38
C GLN A 381 -42.24 17.98 -80.64
N ASN A 382 -41.20 18.42 -81.36
CA ASN A 382 -41.34 19.16 -82.62
C ASN A 382 -41.88 18.25 -83.73
N VAL A 383 -41.36 17.02 -83.87
CA VAL A 383 -41.87 16.02 -84.80
C VAL A 383 -43.34 15.69 -84.50
N LYS A 384 -43.68 15.52 -83.22
CA LYS A 384 -45.08 15.31 -82.78
C LYS A 384 -45.99 16.44 -83.24
N LYS A 385 -45.62 17.71 -82.99
CA LYS A 385 -46.40 18.88 -83.45
C LYS A 385 -46.56 18.91 -84.97
N GLN A 386 -45.50 18.58 -85.71
CA GLN A 386 -45.55 18.53 -87.17
C GLN A 386 -46.50 17.42 -87.67
N LEU A 387 -46.47 16.24 -87.05
CA LEU A 387 -47.39 15.15 -87.38
C LEU A 387 -48.83 15.49 -87.01
N GLU A 388 -49.06 16.13 -85.86
CA GLU A 388 -50.38 16.62 -85.45
C GLU A 388 -50.94 17.64 -86.48
N PHE A 389 -50.11 18.58 -86.94
CA PHE A 389 -50.51 19.54 -88.00
C PHE A 389 -50.83 18.82 -89.33
N ASN A 390 -49.96 17.91 -89.78
CA ASN A 390 -50.18 17.14 -91.00
C ASN A 390 -51.44 16.27 -90.91
N ASN A 391 -51.69 15.65 -89.74
CA ASN A 391 -52.88 14.85 -89.49
C ASN A 391 -54.13 15.73 -89.56
N HIS A 392 -54.12 16.88 -88.89
CA HIS A 392 -55.22 17.84 -88.94
C HIS A 392 -55.51 18.31 -90.37
N ALA A 393 -54.47 18.66 -91.14
CA ALA A 393 -54.61 19.06 -92.54
C ALA A 393 -55.15 17.93 -93.43
N LEU A 394 -54.78 16.67 -93.17
CA LEU A 394 -55.33 15.51 -93.87
C LEU A 394 -56.79 15.27 -93.48
N THR A 395 -57.14 15.40 -92.20
CA THR A 395 -58.52 15.29 -91.73
C THR A 395 -59.40 16.38 -92.35
N GLU A 396 -58.93 17.62 -92.44
CA GLU A 396 -59.65 18.72 -93.08
C GLU A 396 -59.85 18.47 -94.59
N ARG A 397 -58.83 17.95 -95.30
CA ARG A 397 -58.96 17.55 -96.70
C ARG A 397 -59.94 16.39 -96.89
N LEU A 398 -59.90 15.40 -96.00
CA LEU A 398 -60.82 14.27 -96.02
C LEU A 398 -62.25 14.76 -95.80
N GLN A 399 -62.48 15.62 -94.81
CA GLN A 399 -63.78 16.24 -94.55
C GLN A 399 -64.25 17.06 -95.77
N SER A 400 -63.38 17.85 -96.39
CA SER A 400 -63.73 18.59 -97.60
C SER A 400 -64.09 17.68 -98.78
N ALA A 401 -63.44 16.52 -98.90
CA ALA A 401 -63.75 15.52 -99.93
C ALA A 401 -65.06 14.78 -99.62
N GLU A 402 -65.31 14.45 -98.35
CA GLU A 402 -66.59 13.88 -97.89
C GLU A 402 -67.75 14.86 -98.12
N ASP A 403 -67.57 16.14 -97.82
CA ASP A 403 -68.56 17.20 -98.11
C ASP A 403 -68.82 17.31 -99.62
N GLN A 404 -67.77 17.16 -100.45
CA GLN A 404 -67.93 17.17 -101.90
C GLN A 404 -68.66 15.91 -102.39
N LEU A 405 -68.32 14.73 -101.87
CA LEU A 405 -69.04 13.49 -102.15
C LEU A 405 -70.51 13.60 -101.72
N ALA A 406 -70.81 14.18 -100.56
CA ALA A 406 -72.18 14.40 -100.10
C ALA A 406 -72.96 15.34 -101.03
N ARG A 407 -72.32 16.41 -101.54
CA ARG A 407 -72.92 17.26 -102.59
C ARG A 407 -73.16 16.48 -103.88
N ASP A 408 -72.16 15.74 -104.34
CA ASP A 408 -72.26 14.94 -105.57
C ASP A 408 -73.35 13.86 -105.42
N GLU A 409 -73.43 13.17 -104.29
CA GLU A 409 -74.50 12.22 -103.95
C GLU A 409 -75.89 12.88 -103.94
N ALA A 410 -76.02 14.08 -103.37
CA ALA A 410 -77.26 14.85 -103.42
C ALA A 410 -77.65 15.19 -104.87
N THR A 411 -76.71 15.67 -105.69
CA THR A 411 -76.98 15.93 -107.12
C THR A 411 -77.32 14.65 -107.88
N ILE A 412 -76.67 13.51 -107.59
CA ILE A 412 -76.99 12.22 -108.18
C ILE A 412 -78.40 11.78 -107.75
N SER A 413 -78.79 12.00 -106.49
CA SER A 413 -80.14 11.70 -106.01
C SER A 413 -81.17 12.56 -106.74
N GLU A 414 -80.94 13.87 -106.88
CA GLU A 414 -81.83 14.76 -107.67
C GLU A 414 -81.94 14.31 -109.13
N LEU A 415 -80.83 13.91 -109.76
CA LEU A 415 -80.84 13.37 -111.12
C LEU A 415 -81.59 12.04 -111.21
N ARG A 416 -81.42 11.15 -110.23
CA ARG A 416 -82.15 9.88 -110.14
C ARG A 416 -83.64 10.10 -109.92
N ASP A 417 -84.02 11.05 -109.08
CA ASP A 417 -85.42 11.39 -108.85
C ASP A 417 -86.02 12.11 -110.07
N ARG A 418 -85.24 12.89 -110.81
CA ARG A 418 -85.65 13.43 -112.11
C ARG A 418 -85.86 12.34 -113.17
N ILE A 419 -85.00 11.32 -113.18
CA ILE A 419 -85.19 10.12 -114.02
C ILE A 419 -86.47 9.38 -113.56
N ARG A 420 -86.67 9.22 -112.24
CA ARG A 420 -87.87 8.60 -111.65
C ARG A 420 -89.16 9.37 -111.97
N GLU A 421 -89.12 10.70 -112.04
CA GLU A 421 -90.24 11.54 -112.47
C GLU A 421 -90.56 11.42 -113.96
N LEU A 422 -89.55 11.12 -114.81
CA LEU A 422 -89.71 10.95 -116.25
C LEU A 422 -90.11 9.52 -116.65
N GLU A 423 -89.95 8.54 -115.76
CA GLU A 423 -90.26 7.11 -115.99
C GLU A 423 -91.47 6.66 -115.18
N GLY A 424 -92.67 7.05 -115.62
CA GLY A 424 -93.93 6.43 -115.20
C GLY A 424 -94.21 5.15 -115.98
N LEU A 425 -93.99 3.98 -115.35
CA LEU A 425 -94.57 2.63 -115.56
C LEU A 425 -93.51 1.49 -115.50
N GLU A 426 -93.84 0.51 -114.62
CA GLU A 426 -93.41 -0.90 -114.57
C GLU A 426 -92.05 -1.31 -113.94
N SER A 427 -92.18 -1.97 -112.77
CA SER A 427 -91.29 -3.03 -112.23
C SER A 427 -91.72 -4.38 -112.83
N PRO A 428 -90.90 -5.49 -112.87
CA PRO A 428 -90.14 -6.00 -111.71
C PRO A 428 -88.83 -6.82 -111.94
N THR A 429 -88.10 -7.02 -110.83
CA THR A 429 -87.26 -8.18 -110.39
C THR A 429 -85.90 -8.55 -111.03
N THR A 430 -84.82 -8.31 -110.24
CA THR A 430 -83.65 -9.19 -109.87
C THR A 430 -82.63 -9.66 -110.94
N PRO A 431 -81.45 -10.27 -110.59
CA PRO A 431 -80.38 -9.96 -109.60
C PRO A 431 -78.95 -10.01 -110.24
N GLY A 432 -77.87 -9.63 -109.51
CA GLY A 432 -76.53 -10.19 -109.80
C GLY A 432 -75.28 -9.28 -109.66
N SER A 433 -74.44 -9.63 -108.66
CA SER A 433 -72.96 -9.73 -108.67
C SER A 433 -72.07 -8.53 -109.03
N THR A 434 -71.22 -8.10 -108.09
CA THR A 434 -69.76 -8.41 -108.10
C THR A 434 -69.08 -7.91 -106.80
N THR A 435 -68.24 -8.78 -106.24
CA THR A 435 -67.28 -8.50 -105.15
C THR A 435 -65.96 -7.95 -105.73
N PRO A 436 -65.05 -7.34 -104.92
CA PRO A 436 -64.00 -8.11 -104.24
C PRO A 436 -63.77 -7.66 -102.78
N LYS A 437 -63.79 -8.58 -101.81
CA LYS A 437 -62.63 -9.31 -101.24
C LYS A 437 -61.56 -8.42 -100.58
N ALA A 438 -61.69 -8.32 -99.26
CA ALA A 438 -60.58 -8.15 -98.33
C ALA A 438 -59.51 -9.23 -98.58
N HIS A 439 -58.25 -8.83 -98.70
CA HIS A 439 -57.10 -9.72 -98.67
C HIS A 439 -56.40 -9.53 -97.32
N GLY A 440 -56.49 -10.56 -96.48
CA GLY A 440 -55.78 -10.62 -95.21
C GLY A 440 -54.27 -10.78 -95.40
N THR A 441 -53.52 -10.09 -94.55
CA THR A 441 -52.08 -10.23 -94.33
C THR A 441 -51.75 -10.86 -92.97
N PHE A 442 -52.71 -11.56 -92.33
CA PHE A 442 -52.51 -12.20 -91.03
C PHE A 442 -51.65 -13.47 -91.05
N GLN A 443 -51.32 -14.01 -92.22
CA GLN A 443 -50.45 -15.19 -92.32
C GLN A 443 -48.96 -14.86 -92.12
N ARG A 444 -48.53 -13.64 -92.49
CA ARG A 444 -47.12 -13.23 -92.38
C ARG A 444 -46.72 -12.89 -90.94
N ASP A 445 -47.67 -12.41 -90.14
CA ASP A 445 -47.45 -12.06 -88.73
C ASP A 445 -47.43 -13.31 -87.83
N LEU A 446 -48.19 -14.36 -88.18
CA LEU A 446 -48.17 -15.64 -87.46
C LEU A 446 -46.84 -16.40 -87.64
N ASP A 447 -46.27 -16.34 -88.85
CA ASP A 447 -44.98 -16.98 -89.18
C ASP A 447 -43.77 -16.21 -88.61
N GLU A 448 -43.93 -14.94 -88.24
CA GLU A 448 -42.90 -14.10 -87.59
C GLU A 448 -42.90 -14.30 -86.06
N VAL A 449 -44.07 -14.53 -85.45
CA VAL A 449 -44.20 -14.91 -84.03
C VAL A 449 -43.66 -16.32 -83.78
N GLY A 450 -43.95 -17.29 -84.67
CA GLY A 450 -43.41 -18.64 -84.56
C GLY A 450 -41.88 -18.71 -84.69
N ARG A 451 -41.26 -17.79 -85.45
CA ARG A 451 -39.80 -17.66 -85.56
C ARG A 451 -39.17 -17.04 -84.31
N ARG A 452 -39.82 -16.03 -83.70
CA ARG A 452 -39.38 -15.46 -82.41
C ARG A 452 -39.50 -16.45 -81.25
N GLU A 453 -40.55 -17.27 -81.23
CA GLU A 453 -40.74 -18.30 -80.20
C GLU A 453 -39.70 -19.43 -80.31
N ALA A 454 -39.35 -19.85 -81.52
CA ALA A 454 -38.27 -20.82 -81.74
C ALA A 454 -36.90 -20.27 -81.32
N GLN A 455 -36.64 -18.97 -81.53
CA GLN A 455 -35.39 -18.32 -81.17
C GLN A 455 -35.25 -18.13 -79.65
N LEU A 456 -36.32 -17.75 -78.95
CA LEU A 456 -36.36 -17.66 -77.48
C LEU A 456 -36.27 -19.04 -76.79
N LYS A 457 -36.72 -20.11 -77.46
CA LYS A 457 -36.59 -21.49 -76.96
C LYS A 457 -35.16 -22.01 -77.06
N ILE A 458 -34.42 -21.63 -78.11
CA ILE A 458 -33.00 -21.93 -78.26
C ILE A 458 -32.17 -21.14 -77.23
N GLU A 459 -32.50 -19.86 -77.02
CA GLU A 459 -31.83 -19.01 -76.01
C GLU A 459 -32.10 -19.49 -74.57
N ASN A 460 -33.31 -19.96 -74.25
CA ASN A 460 -33.60 -20.58 -72.95
C ASN A 460 -32.90 -21.94 -72.76
N GLU A 461 -32.72 -22.72 -73.82
CA GLU A 461 -31.94 -23.97 -73.79
C GLU A 461 -30.43 -23.70 -73.61
N GLU A 462 -29.94 -22.58 -74.14
CA GLU A 462 -28.54 -22.14 -73.99
C GLU A 462 -28.27 -21.57 -72.60
N LEU A 463 -29.18 -20.75 -72.06
CA LEU A 463 -29.15 -20.26 -70.67
C LEU A 463 -29.34 -21.39 -69.64
N LYS A 464 -30.14 -22.41 -69.94
CA LYS A 464 -30.23 -23.62 -69.10
C LYS A 464 -28.93 -24.43 -69.10
N ARG A 465 -28.24 -24.57 -70.24
CA ARG A 465 -26.91 -25.20 -70.30
C ARG A 465 -25.83 -24.37 -69.60
N GLU A 466 -25.95 -23.05 -69.58
CA GLU A 466 -25.07 -22.18 -68.79
C GLU A 466 -25.32 -22.29 -67.28
N LEU A 467 -26.58 -22.43 -66.85
CA LEU A 467 -26.93 -22.69 -65.45
C LEU A 467 -26.55 -24.10 -64.98
N GLU A 468 -26.64 -25.13 -65.83
CA GLU A 468 -26.14 -26.49 -65.53
C GLU A 468 -24.61 -26.55 -65.44
N LYS A 469 -23.89 -25.71 -66.19
CA LYS A 469 -22.43 -25.57 -66.07
C LYS A 469 -21.99 -24.88 -64.77
N PHE A 470 -22.83 -24.01 -64.19
CA PHE A 470 -22.53 -23.32 -62.95
C PHE A 470 -23.05 -24.02 -61.68
N ASN A 471 -23.95 -25.02 -61.79
CA ASN A 471 -24.57 -25.70 -60.64
C ASN A 471 -24.12 -27.16 -60.40
N GLY A 472 -23.16 -27.69 -61.17
CA GLY A 472 -22.68 -29.07 -61.07
C GLY A 472 -21.58 -29.35 -60.04
N GLY A 473 -21.46 -28.55 -58.97
CA GLY A 473 -20.27 -28.53 -58.10
C GLY A 473 -20.53 -28.62 -56.60
N ILE A 474 -21.40 -29.52 -56.11
CA ILE A 474 -21.55 -29.82 -54.67
C ILE A 474 -21.87 -31.34 -54.52
N SER A 475 -20.86 -32.22 -54.41
CA SER A 475 -20.44 -32.94 -53.17
C SER A 475 -20.47 -34.48 -53.43
N PRO A 476 -19.91 -35.36 -52.57
CA PRO A 476 -18.52 -35.47 -52.10
C PRO A 476 -17.92 -36.87 -52.41
N SER A 477 -16.62 -36.98 -52.70
CA SER A 477 -15.84 -38.17 -52.30
C SER A 477 -14.34 -38.01 -52.56
N SER A 478 -13.61 -38.73 -51.73
CA SER A 478 -12.16 -38.78 -51.55
C SER A 478 -11.29 -39.07 -52.78
N ASP A 479 -10.01 -38.70 -52.58
CA ASP A 479 -8.80 -39.36 -53.07
C ASP A 479 -8.22 -39.06 -54.46
N THR A 480 -7.11 -38.31 -54.37
CA THR A 480 -5.79 -38.57 -54.96
C THR A 480 -5.53 -38.29 -56.46
N ALA A 481 -4.80 -37.19 -56.66
CA ALA A 481 -3.54 -37.06 -57.43
C ALA A 481 -3.47 -37.51 -58.91
N LYS A 482 -3.30 -36.54 -59.83
CA LYS A 482 -2.00 -36.21 -60.48
C LYS A 482 -2.15 -35.19 -61.64
N ALA A 483 -1.16 -34.29 -61.68
CA ALA A 483 -0.51 -33.64 -62.84
C ALA A 483 -1.25 -32.55 -63.68
N SER A 484 -0.82 -31.30 -63.44
CA SER A 484 -0.55 -30.11 -64.31
C SER A 484 -0.75 -30.18 -65.84
N PRO A 485 -0.82 -29.03 -66.59
CA PRO A 485 -0.58 -27.63 -66.16
C PRO A 485 -1.54 -26.54 -66.74
N ARG A 486 -1.33 -25.31 -66.24
CA ARG A 486 -1.37 -23.99 -66.93
C ARG A 486 -2.50 -22.97 -66.60
N VAL A 487 -2.04 -21.92 -65.89
CA VAL A 487 -2.36 -20.47 -65.94
C VAL A 487 -3.55 -19.92 -65.13
N GLY A 488 -3.19 -19.12 -64.11
CA GLY A 488 -3.95 -17.96 -63.63
C GLY A 488 -4.77 -18.21 -62.36
N LEU A 489 -4.50 -17.44 -61.29
CA LEU A 489 -5.22 -17.35 -60.00
C LEU A 489 -4.89 -18.39 -58.89
N GLY A 490 -3.60 -18.55 -58.54
CA GLY A 490 -3.14 -19.49 -57.51
C GLY A 490 -2.90 -18.96 -56.08
N ASP A 491 -2.60 -17.68 -55.86
CA ASP A 491 -1.85 -17.32 -54.64
C ASP A 491 -2.62 -17.28 -53.31
N THR A 492 -3.96 -17.28 -53.31
CA THR A 492 -4.72 -17.22 -52.05
C THR A 492 -5.08 -18.60 -51.47
N LYS A 493 -5.21 -19.64 -52.29
CA LYS A 493 -5.61 -20.98 -51.83
C LYS A 493 -4.44 -21.84 -51.33
N PHE A 494 -3.21 -21.56 -51.76
CA PHE A 494 -2.02 -22.26 -51.25
C PHE A 494 -1.65 -21.81 -49.84
N ALA A 495 -1.80 -20.52 -49.51
CA ALA A 495 -1.50 -20.02 -48.17
C ALA A 495 -2.42 -20.62 -47.09
N GLU A 496 -3.70 -20.79 -47.41
CA GLU A 496 -4.69 -21.38 -46.50
C GLU A 496 -4.47 -22.90 -46.32
N ASN A 497 -4.09 -23.61 -47.39
CA ASN A 497 -3.77 -25.04 -47.34
C ASN A 497 -2.44 -25.32 -46.59
N ASP A 498 -1.45 -24.44 -46.74
CA ASP A 498 -0.16 -24.54 -46.05
C ASP A 498 -0.29 -24.24 -44.56
N ALA A 499 -1.18 -23.31 -44.18
CA ALA A 499 -1.55 -23.07 -42.79
C ALA A 499 -2.29 -24.28 -42.17
N TYR A 500 -3.21 -24.90 -42.91
CA TYR A 500 -3.93 -26.10 -42.45
C TYR A 500 -2.99 -27.29 -42.25
N ARG A 501 -2.03 -27.49 -43.15
CA ARG A 501 -1.00 -28.52 -43.01
C ARG A 501 -0.06 -28.28 -41.84
N LYS A 502 0.35 -27.03 -41.58
CA LYS A 502 1.16 -26.68 -40.41
C LYS A 502 0.40 -26.96 -39.11
N LEU A 503 -0.86 -26.56 -39.04
CA LEU A 503 -1.72 -26.81 -37.88
C LEU A 503 -1.93 -28.33 -37.65
N GLN A 504 -2.11 -29.11 -38.71
CA GLN A 504 -2.27 -30.56 -38.60
C GLN A 504 -0.97 -31.29 -38.21
N ASN A 505 0.18 -30.79 -38.67
CA ASN A 505 1.50 -31.27 -38.24
C ASN A 505 1.77 -30.92 -36.76
N GLU A 506 1.41 -29.72 -36.32
CA GLU A 506 1.52 -29.29 -34.93
C GLU A 506 0.63 -30.11 -34.01
N TYR A 507 -0.63 -30.35 -34.42
CA TYR A 507 -1.55 -31.21 -33.68
C TYR A 507 -1.02 -32.65 -33.56
N SER A 508 -0.45 -33.21 -34.64
CA SER A 508 0.16 -34.54 -34.61
C SER A 508 1.42 -34.60 -33.74
N ALA A 509 2.20 -33.52 -33.70
CA ALA A 509 3.38 -33.41 -32.84
C ALA A 509 2.99 -33.31 -31.35
N ILE A 510 1.92 -32.58 -31.03
CA ILE A 510 1.37 -32.52 -29.67
C ILE A 510 0.85 -33.90 -29.24
N GLN A 511 0.15 -34.62 -30.11
CA GLN A 511 -0.32 -35.98 -29.79
C GLN A 511 0.84 -36.96 -29.52
N ARG A 512 1.96 -36.88 -30.26
CA ARG A 512 3.14 -37.71 -29.96
C ARG A 512 3.76 -37.36 -28.62
N LYS A 513 3.94 -36.06 -28.32
CA LYS A 513 4.47 -35.62 -27.01
C LYS A 513 3.59 -36.06 -25.86
N LEU A 514 2.27 -36.10 -26.05
CA LEU A 514 1.33 -36.56 -25.04
C LEU A 514 1.46 -38.08 -24.81
N ALA A 515 1.65 -38.87 -25.88
CA ALA A 515 1.90 -40.31 -25.77
C ALA A 515 3.25 -40.61 -25.09
N ASP A 516 4.31 -39.85 -25.40
CA ASP A 516 5.62 -39.99 -24.76
C ASP A 516 5.54 -39.68 -23.26
N ALA A 517 4.86 -38.58 -22.89
CA ALA A 517 4.66 -38.20 -21.49
C ALA A 517 3.82 -39.25 -20.71
N GLN A 518 2.83 -39.87 -21.36
CA GLN A 518 2.06 -40.98 -20.76
C GLN A 518 2.95 -42.20 -20.51
N SER A 519 3.82 -42.57 -21.46
CA SER A 519 4.76 -43.69 -21.28
C SER A 519 5.78 -43.42 -20.17
N GLU A 520 6.26 -42.17 -20.05
CA GLU A 520 7.15 -41.77 -18.93
C GLU A 520 6.42 -41.84 -17.58
N MET A 521 5.15 -41.44 -17.51
CA MET A 521 4.34 -41.55 -16.30
C MET A 521 4.16 -43.02 -15.88
N GLU A 522 3.81 -43.90 -16.82
CA GLU A 522 3.67 -45.34 -16.55
C GLU A 522 4.98 -45.97 -16.07
N ALA A 523 6.13 -45.55 -16.63
CA ALA A 523 7.44 -46.00 -16.18
C ALA A 523 7.76 -45.54 -14.74
N ILE A 524 7.41 -44.30 -14.39
CA ILE A 524 7.58 -43.77 -13.04
C ILE A 524 6.67 -44.50 -12.05
N GLU A 525 5.41 -44.80 -12.41
CA GLU A 525 4.50 -45.58 -11.58
C GLU A 525 5.02 -46.99 -11.32
N GLN A 526 5.58 -47.67 -12.33
CA GLN A 526 6.22 -48.97 -12.15
C GLN A 526 7.45 -48.88 -11.22
N GLN A 527 8.30 -47.87 -11.39
CA GLN A 527 9.45 -47.66 -10.49
C GLN A 527 9.01 -47.37 -9.06
N LEU A 528 7.92 -46.62 -8.89
CA LEU A 528 7.35 -46.31 -7.58
C LEU A 528 6.77 -47.57 -6.93
N GLN A 529 6.06 -48.41 -7.69
CA GLN A 529 5.54 -49.68 -7.20
C GLN A 529 6.65 -50.66 -6.83
N ASP A 530 7.75 -50.69 -7.59
CA ASP A 530 8.96 -51.46 -7.29
C ASP A 530 9.69 -50.93 -6.04
N SER A 531 9.72 -49.61 -5.84
CA SER A 531 10.28 -49.01 -4.63
C SER A 531 9.42 -49.34 -3.40
N LYS A 532 8.10 -49.38 -3.58
CA LYS A 532 7.13 -49.70 -2.53
C LYS A 532 7.18 -51.19 -2.14
N SER A 533 7.36 -52.09 -3.12
CA SER A 533 7.56 -53.52 -2.84
C SER A 533 8.90 -53.80 -2.16
N LYS A 534 9.97 -53.08 -2.53
CA LYS A 534 11.28 -53.12 -1.84
C LYS A 534 11.20 -52.60 -0.41
N LEU A 535 10.38 -51.58 -0.14
CA LEU A 535 10.14 -51.07 1.21
C LEU A 535 9.34 -52.08 2.08
N GLY A 536 8.42 -52.82 1.46
CA GLY A 536 7.62 -53.86 2.12
C GLY A 536 8.41 -55.13 2.50
N GLY A 537 9.63 -55.31 1.98
CA GLY A 537 10.48 -56.48 2.22
C GLY A 537 11.41 -56.39 3.45
N VAL A 538 11.36 -55.32 4.24
CA VAL A 538 12.20 -55.19 5.44
C VAL A 538 11.64 -56.09 6.55
N SER A 539 12.30 -57.22 6.78
CA SER A 539 11.87 -58.28 7.71
C SER A 539 11.84 -57.83 9.17
N LYS A 540 10.89 -58.39 9.93
CA LYS A 540 10.64 -58.18 11.38
C LYS A 540 11.89 -58.32 12.27
N GLU A 541 12.87 -59.15 11.88
CA GLU A 541 14.18 -59.27 12.55
C GLU A 541 15.01 -57.98 12.54
N LYS A 542 14.89 -57.14 11.50
CA LYS A 542 15.59 -55.83 11.48
C LYS A 542 14.88 -54.79 12.35
N LEU A 543 13.60 -54.98 12.66
CA LEU A 543 12.84 -54.13 13.57
C LEU A 543 13.19 -54.48 15.03
N ASP A 544 13.21 -55.78 15.36
CA ASP A 544 13.55 -56.26 16.71
C ASP A 544 15.03 -55.97 17.08
N MET A 545 15.94 -55.96 16.09
CA MET A 545 17.35 -55.59 16.29
C MET A 545 17.56 -54.07 16.47
N VAL A 546 16.63 -53.24 15.98
CA VAL A 546 16.62 -51.78 16.20
C VAL A 546 16.00 -51.44 17.55
N ASP A 547 15.00 -52.20 18.00
CA ASP A 547 14.40 -52.03 19.32
C ASP A 547 15.34 -52.48 20.46
N ALA A 548 16.13 -53.54 20.25
CA ALA A 548 17.19 -53.93 21.19
C ALA A 548 18.38 -52.94 21.26
N ALA A 549 18.67 -52.23 20.15
CA ALA A 549 19.67 -51.15 20.11
C ALA A 549 19.13 -49.80 20.64
N ASN A 550 17.81 -49.65 20.73
CA ASN A 550 17.13 -48.48 21.29
C ASN A 550 17.22 -48.42 22.81
N ASP A 551 17.07 -49.56 23.51
CA ASP A 551 17.12 -49.61 24.98
C ASP A 551 18.54 -49.41 25.55
N SER A 552 19.56 -49.50 24.70
CA SER A 552 20.98 -49.23 25.04
C SER A 552 21.49 -47.90 24.49
N SER A 553 20.64 -47.10 23.87
CA SER A 553 21.03 -45.82 23.30
C SER A 553 21.29 -44.76 24.38
N PRO A 554 22.37 -43.96 24.29
CA PRO A 554 22.69 -42.93 25.26
C PRO A 554 21.54 -41.90 25.37
N PRO A 555 21.37 -41.24 26.53
CA PRO A 555 20.21 -40.39 26.82
C PRO A 555 19.99 -39.25 25.81
N ASP A 556 21.04 -38.84 25.10
CA ASP A 556 20.95 -37.82 24.05
C ASP A 556 20.26 -38.34 22.78
N VAL A 557 20.39 -39.63 22.46
CA VAL A 557 19.69 -40.25 21.31
C VAL A 557 18.20 -40.43 21.61
N LEU A 558 17.85 -40.74 22.87
CA LEU A 558 16.45 -40.78 23.31
C LEU A 558 15.81 -39.39 23.24
N LYS A 559 16.50 -38.33 23.69
CA LYS A 559 16.03 -36.94 23.55
C LYS A 559 15.84 -36.54 22.09
N ILE A 560 16.81 -36.82 21.22
CA ILE A 560 16.68 -36.53 19.78
C ILE A 560 15.49 -37.29 19.19
N ARG A 561 15.21 -38.51 19.64
CA ARG A 561 14.06 -39.30 19.20
C ARG A 561 12.74 -38.71 19.68
N ASP A 562 12.67 -38.25 20.93
CA ASP A 562 11.50 -37.57 21.48
C ASP A 562 11.24 -36.25 20.74
N ASP A 563 12.30 -35.49 20.44
CA ASP A 563 12.21 -34.28 19.62
C ASP A 563 11.74 -34.58 18.20
N VAL A 564 12.27 -35.65 17.57
CA VAL A 564 11.82 -36.11 16.25
C VAL A 564 10.36 -36.57 16.28
N HIS A 565 9.91 -37.24 17.35
CA HIS A 565 8.52 -37.65 17.49
C HIS A 565 7.59 -36.45 17.71
N ALA A 566 8.00 -35.49 18.54
CA ALA A 566 7.28 -34.23 18.74
C ALA A 566 7.17 -33.42 17.44
N LEU A 567 8.26 -33.35 16.66
CA LEU A 567 8.25 -32.71 15.35
C LEU A 567 7.35 -33.44 14.36
N ARG A 568 7.37 -34.78 14.33
CA ARG A 568 6.47 -35.59 13.48
C ARG A 568 5.00 -35.38 13.83
N SER A 569 4.66 -35.38 15.12
CA SER A 569 3.30 -35.10 15.58
C SER A 569 2.87 -33.68 15.19
N LYS A 570 3.76 -32.69 15.32
CA LYS A 570 3.49 -31.32 14.89
C LYS A 570 3.30 -31.20 13.38
N ILE A 571 4.07 -31.93 12.57
CA ILE A 571 3.90 -32.00 11.11
C ILE A 571 2.53 -32.61 10.78
N GLN A 572 2.14 -33.71 11.42
CA GLN A 572 0.84 -34.33 11.20
C GLN A 572 -0.34 -33.42 11.61
N ASP A 573 -0.21 -32.68 12.70
CA ASP A 573 -1.17 -31.65 13.11
C ASP A 573 -1.26 -30.49 12.10
N LEU A 574 -0.14 -30.10 11.50
CA LEU A 574 -0.13 -29.08 10.46
C LEU A 574 -0.72 -29.60 9.15
N GLU A 575 -0.46 -30.85 8.78
CA GLU A 575 -1.03 -31.51 7.62
C GLU A 575 -2.54 -31.67 7.74
N THR A 576 -3.05 -32.06 8.91
CA THR A 576 -4.51 -32.15 9.16
C THR A 576 -5.18 -30.78 9.16
N LYS A 577 -4.53 -29.74 9.68
CA LYS A 577 -5.02 -28.35 9.56
C LYS A 577 -4.99 -27.85 8.12
N LEU A 578 -3.95 -28.20 7.37
CA LEU A 578 -3.83 -27.84 5.95
C LEU A 578 -4.93 -28.52 5.12
N THR A 579 -5.20 -29.81 5.33
CA THR A 579 -6.28 -30.52 4.63
C THR A 579 -7.66 -29.98 5.02
N ALA A 580 -7.88 -29.68 6.30
CA ALA A 580 -9.11 -29.02 6.76
C ALA A 580 -9.28 -27.64 6.09
N SER A 581 -8.22 -26.82 6.05
CA SER A 581 -8.23 -25.53 5.36
C SER A 581 -8.48 -25.67 3.85
N GLN A 582 -7.87 -26.66 3.20
CA GLN A 582 -8.10 -26.94 1.78
C GLN A 582 -9.55 -27.35 1.51
N SER A 583 -10.16 -28.16 2.38
CA SER A 583 -11.58 -28.53 2.25
C SER A 583 -12.52 -27.33 2.43
N LEU A 584 -12.20 -26.42 3.35
CA LEU A 584 -12.95 -25.19 3.55
C LEU A 584 -12.85 -24.29 2.32
N VAL A 585 -11.65 -24.10 1.77
CA VAL A 585 -11.44 -23.33 0.54
C VAL A 585 -12.23 -23.95 -0.62
N GLN A 586 -12.20 -25.27 -0.79
CA GLN A 586 -12.99 -25.96 -1.81
C GLN A 586 -14.49 -25.68 -1.67
N ASN A 587 -15.04 -25.80 -0.45
CA ASN A 587 -16.45 -25.52 -0.18
C ASN A 587 -16.81 -24.06 -0.49
N VAL A 588 -16.00 -23.10 -0.03
CA VAL A 588 -16.21 -21.67 -0.31
C VAL A 588 -16.10 -21.36 -1.81
N THR A 589 -15.17 -22.00 -2.53
CA THR A 589 -15.07 -21.83 -3.99
C THR A 589 -16.29 -22.39 -4.71
N ALA A 590 -16.83 -23.53 -4.27
CA ALA A 590 -18.04 -24.13 -4.83
C ALA A 590 -19.29 -23.26 -4.55
N GLU A 591 -19.43 -22.73 -3.33
CA GLU A 591 -20.49 -21.78 -2.99
C GLU A 591 -20.41 -20.50 -3.83
N ARG A 592 -19.20 -19.94 -3.98
CA ARG A 592 -18.94 -18.78 -4.84
C ARG A 592 -19.33 -19.07 -6.29
N ASP A 593 -18.96 -20.23 -6.83
CA ASP A 593 -19.29 -20.60 -8.21
C ASP A 593 -20.79 -20.84 -8.40
N SER A 594 -21.48 -21.40 -7.40
CA SER A 594 -22.94 -21.51 -7.38
C SER A 594 -23.63 -20.14 -7.40
N VAL A 595 -23.17 -19.20 -6.56
CA VAL A 595 -23.70 -17.82 -6.53
C VAL A 595 -23.43 -17.11 -7.84
N ARG A 596 -22.22 -17.26 -8.41
CA ARG A 596 -21.89 -16.68 -9.72
C ARG A 596 -22.83 -17.20 -10.81
N ASN A 597 -23.10 -18.51 -10.84
CA ASN A 597 -24.02 -19.10 -11.81
C ASN A 597 -25.46 -18.58 -11.63
N MET A 598 -25.90 -18.38 -10.39
CA MET A 598 -27.20 -17.78 -10.09
C MET A 598 -27.30 -16.33 -10.59
N ILE A 599 -26.25 -15.53 -10.39
CA ILE A 599 -26.17 -14.14 -10.89
C ILE A 599 -26.21 -14.13 -12.41
N THR A 600 -25.38 -14.93 -13.08
CA THR A 600 -25.37 -14.97 -14.55
C THR A 600 -26.70 -15.42 -15.15
N LYS A 601 -27.39 -16.36 -14.49
CA LYS A 601 -28.74 -16.78 -14.90
C LYS A 601 -29.75 -15.65 -14.74
N LYS A 602 -29.70 -14.92 -13.64
CA LYS A 602 -30.58 -13.76 -13.39
C LYS A 602 -30.31 -12.60 -14.35
N GLU A 603 -29.05 -12.35 -14.70
CA GLU A 603 -28.67 -11.37 -15.73
C GLU A 603 -29.23 -11.75 -17.11
N GLN A 604 -29.15 -13.03 -17.49
CA GLN A 604 -29.76 -13.52 -18.73
C GLN A 604 -31.29 -13.41 -18.74
N GLU A 605 -31.95 -13.72 -17.61
CA GLU A 605 -33.41 -13.53 -17.45
C GLU A 605 -33.78 -12.04 -17.62
N MET A 606 -33.05 -11.12 -16.96
CA MET A 606 -33.29 -9.68 -17.08
C MET A 606 -33.07 -9.15 -18.51
N GLN A 607 -31.99 -9.57 -19.17
CA GLN A 607 -31.72 -9.20 -20.58
C GLN A 607 -32.81 -9.73 -21.51
N GLY A 608 -33.32 -10.95 -21.27
CA GLY A 608 -34.42 -11.52 -22.02
C GLY A 608 -35.73 -10.73 -21.86
N GLU A 609 -36.06 -10.31 -20.63
CA GLU A 609 -37.22 -9.46 -20.34
C GLU A 609 -37.10 -8.07 -20.98
N ASP A 610 -35.92 -7.44 -20.92
CA ASP A 610 -35.67 -6.13 -21.52
C ASP A 610 -35.75 -6.18 -23.05
N GLN A 611 -35.24 -7.26 -23.65
CA GLN A 611 -35.35 -7.49 -25.08
C GLN A 611 -36.81 -7.74 -25.50
N ALA A 612 -37.55 -8.54 -24.74
CA ALA A 612 -38.96 -8.82 -25.02
C ALA A 612 -39.85 -7.57 -24.92
N THR A 613 -39.64 -6.75 -23.89
CA THR A 613 -40.36 -5.47 -23.73
C THR A 613 -39.98 -4.46 -24.82
N MET A 614 -38.71 -4.41 -25.23
CA MET A 614 -38.26 -3.57 -26.34
C MET A 614 -38.87 -4.01 -27.68
N ASP A 615 -38.96 -5.31 -27.93
CA ASP A 615 -39.56 -5.85 -29.16
C ASP A 615 -41.09 -5.65 -29.18
N GLU A 616 -41.76 -5.72 -28.03
CA GLU A 616 -43.17 -5.35 -27.89
C GLU A 616 -43.40 -3.85 -28.16
N MET A 617 -42.55 -2.97 -27.62
CA MET A 617 -42.61 -1.53 -27.90
C MET A 617 -42.35 -1.21 -29.38
N LYS A 618 -41.36 -1.87 -30.02
CA LYS A 618 -41.10 -1.71 -31.46
C LYS A 618 -42.29 -2.13 -32.31
N LYS A 619 -42.89 -3.29 -31.99
CA LYS A 619 -44.07 -3.79 -32.70
C LYS A 619 -45.26 -2.83 -32.60
N LEU A 620 -45.50 -2.27 -31.42
CA LEU A 620 -46.53 -1.25 -31.23
C LEU A 620 -46.20 0.04 -31.99
N LEU A 621 -44.92 0.43 -32.08
CA LEU A 621 -44.46 1.63 -32.82
C LEU A 621 -44.60 1.46 -34.34
N ASP A 622 -44.29 0.26 -34.84
CA ASP A 622 -44.47 -0.13 -36.23
C ASP A 622 -45.96 -0.13 -36.60
N GLU A 623 -46.84 -0.55 -35.68
CA GLU A 623 -48.29 -0.51 -35.87
C GLU A 623 -48.86 0.92 -35.88
N VAL A 624 -48.30 1.85 -35.07
CA VAL A 624 -48.59 3.30 -35.18
C VAL A 624 -48.14 3.85 -36.54
N THR A 625 -46.92 3.49 -36.96
CA THR A 625 -46.32 4.00 -38.20
C THR A 625 -47.05 3.47 -39.44
N ALA A 626 -47.48 2.20 -39.41
CA ALA A 626 -48.30 1.60 -40.45
C ALA A 626 -49.68 2.26 -40.56
N LYS A 627 -50.30 2.65 -39.44
CA LYS A 627 -51.54 3.45 -39.43
C LYS A 627 -51.35 4.84 -40.04
N PHE A 628 -50.21 5.48 -39.79
CA PHE A 628 -49.93 6.82 -40.32
C PHE A 628 -49.64 6.79 -41.83
N ASN A 629 -49.03 5.71 -42.33
CA ASN A 629 -48.63 5.57 -43.73
C ASN A 629 -49.70 4.95 -44.65
N ASN A 630 -50.65 4.17 -44.12
CA ASN A 630 -51.62 3.45 -44.94
C ASN A 630 -53.07 3.83 -44.60
N ASN A 631 -53.63 4.80 -45.33
CA ASN A 631 -55.01 5.29 -45.15
C ASN A 631 -56.11 4.30 -45.60
N ASN A 632 -55.77 3.10 -46.08
CA ASN A 632 -56.73 2.10 -46.56
C ASN A 632 -56.23 0.67 -46.34
N ALA A 633 -56.68 -0.02 -45.28
CA ALA A 633 -56.77 -1.48 -45.26
C ALA A 633 -57.71 -1.99 -44.16
N ASN A 634 -58.67 -2.81 -44.58
CA ASN A 634 -59.61 -3.58 -43.76
C ASN A 634 -58.89 -4.76 -43.07
N GLY A 635 -58.49 -4.58 -41.81
CA GLY A 635 -58.13 -5.64 -40.86
C GLY A 635 -58.76 -5.35 -39.49
N PRO A 636 -58.74 -6.27 -38.50
CA PRO A 636 -59.35 -6.01 -37.19
C PRO A 636 -58.59 -4.86 -36.50
N GLN A 637 -59.15 -3.65 -36.57
CA GLN A 637 -58.50 -2.39 -36.18
C GLN A 637 -58.70 -2.13 -34.68
N LEU A 638 -57.61 -2.09 -33.90
CA LEU A 638 -57.58 -1.45 -32.58
C LEU A 638 -57.64 0.07 -32.75
N SER A 639 -58.46 0.79 -31.97
CA SER A 639 -58.55 2.26 -32.04
C SER A 639 -57.20 2.91 -31.71
N GLY A 640 -56.92 4.12 -32.22
CA GLY A 640 -55.73 4.90 -31.80
C GLY A 640 -55.66 5.10 -30.29
N THR A 641 -56.81 5.19 -29.63
CA THR A 641 -56.92 5.22 -28.16
C THR A 641 -56.58 3.89 -27.49
N ASP A 642 -56.85 2.76 -28.15
CA ASP A 642 -56.54 1.43 -27.61
C ASP A 642 -55.05 1.11 -27.77
N LEU A 643 -54.42 1.61 -28.83
CA LEU A 643 -52.97 1.46 -29.04
C LEU A 643 -52.17 2.30 -28.04
N LEU A 644 -52.61 3.53 -27.75
CA LEU A 644 -52.04 4.36 -26.67
C LEU A 644 -52.24 3.69 -25.29
N ARG A 645 -53.38 3.03 -25.06
CA ARG A 645 -53.62 2.26 -23.83
C ARG A 645 -52.66 1.08 -23.70
N GLN A 646 -52.43 0.32 -24.77
CA GLN A 646 -51.46 -0.78 -24.77
C GLN A 646 -50.01 -0.29 -24.59
N PHE A 647 -49.65 0.86 -25.15
CA PHE A 647 -48.36 1.52 -24.87
C PHE A 647 -48.20 1.93 -23.41
N ALA A 648 -49.26 2.49 -22.81
CA ALA A 648 -49.26 2.85 -21.40
C ALA A 648 -49.14 1.61 -20.50
N GLU A 649 -49.89 0.54 -20.80
CA GLU A 649 -49.86 -0.72 -20.04
C GLU A 649 -48.50 -1.45 -20.13
N THR A 650 -47.85 -1.42 -21.30
CA THR A 650 -46.50 -2.00 -21.48
C THR A 650 -45.43 -1.16 -20.75
N MET A 651 -45.55 0.16 -20.79
CA MET A 651 -44.67 1.07 -20.04
C MET A 651 -44.85 0.90 -18.52
N GLU A 652 -46.08 0.77 -18.04
CA GLU A 652 -46.41 0.53 -16.63
C GLU A 652 -45.84 -0.81 -16.15
N ARG A 653 -46.01 -1.90 -16.94
CA ARG A 653 -45.35 -3.19 -16.65
C ARG A 653 -43.84 -3.10 -16.61
N SER A 654 -43.21 -2.35 -17.52
CA SER A 654 -41.76 -2.17 -17.53
C SER A 654 -41.27 -1.41 -16.28
N ALA A 655 -42.02 -0.40 -15.84
CA ALA A 655 -41.73 0.38 -14.65
C ALA A 655 -41.90 -0.45 -13.37
N GLU A 656 -42.95 -1.27 -13.27
CA GLU A 656 -43.16 -2.20 -12.16
C GLU A 656 -42.04 -3.24 -12.08
N ASN A 657 -41.58 -3.77 -13.21
CA ASN A 657 -40.48 -4.72 -13.24
C ASN A 657 -39.15 -4.06 -12.81
N MET A 658 -38.87 -2.82 -13.22
CA MET A 658 -37.72 -2.07 -12.72
C MET A 658 -37.80 -1.79 -11.22
N ALA A 659 -38.98 -1.47 -10.68
CA ALA A 659 -39.19 -1.27 -9.25
C ALA A 659 -38.91 -2.55 -8.45
N LYS A 660 -39.41 -3.71 -8.91
CA LYS A 660 -39.11 -5.02 -8.29
C LYS A 660 -37.62 -5.37 -8.34
N ARG A 661 -36.92 -5.01 -9.43
CA ARG A 661 -35.46 -5.19 -9.54
C ARG A 661 -34.71 -4.32 -8.53
N ALA A 662 -35.11 -3.06 -8.38
CA ALA A 662 -34.52 -2.15 -7.39
C ALA A 662 -34.71 -2.67 -5.96
N GLU A 663 -35.87 -3.23 -5.65
CA GLU A 663 -36.16 -3.85 -4.35
C GLU A 663 -35.28 -5.09 -4.09
N HIS A 664 -35.14 -5.96 -5.08
CA HIS A 664 -34.26 -7.14 -4.97
C HIS A 664 -32.78 -6.77 -4.80
N ILE A 665 -32.30 -5.73 -5.51
CA ILE A 665 -30.94 -5.21 -5.33
C ILE A 665 -30.75 -4.67 -3.91
N ASN A 666 -31.76 -3.97 -3.36
CA ASN A 666 -31.68 -3.46 -2.00
C ASN A 666 -31.62 -4.59 -0.96
N GLN A 667 -32.45 -5.62 -1.12
CA GLN A 667 -32.40 -6.83 -0.28
C GLN A 667 -31.06 -7.57 -0.39
N GLN A 668 -30.46 -7.66 -1.58
CA GLN A 668 -29.14 -8.24 -1.75
C GLN A 668 -28.04 -7.41 -1.07
N ASN A 669 -28.11 -6.07 -1.15
CA ASN A 669 -27.16 -5.19 -0.49
C ASN A 669 -27.26 -5.29 1.04
N GLU A 670 -28.45 -5.45 1.60
CA GLU A 670 -28.64 -5.73 3.03
C GLU A 670 -28.04 -7.08 3.43
N LEU A 671 -28.22 -8.12 2.61
CA LEU A 671 -27.61 -9.43 2.86
C LEU A 671 -26.08 -9.36 2.80
N ILE A 672 -25.51 -8.70 1.79
CA ILE A 672 -24.06 -8.48 1.65
C ILE A 672 -23.52 -7.77 2.88
N LYS A 673 -24.19 -6.72 3.33
CA LYS A 673 -23.81 -6.00 4.56
C LYS A 673 -23.83 -6.91 5.78
N SER A 674 -24.87 -7.72 5.96
CA SER A 674 -24.95 -8.68 7.07
C SER A 674 -23.84 -9.75 7.03
N LEU A 675 -23.44 -10.17 5.83
CA LEU A 675 -22.35 -11.14 5.63
C LEU A 675 -20.98 -10.51 5.91
N GLN A 676 -20.76 -9.26 5.47
CA GLN A 676 -19.56 -8.49 5.78
C GLN A 676 -19.41 -8.26 7.28
N ASP A 677 -20.48 -7.83 7.95
CA ASP A 677 -20.50 -7.64 9.40
C ASP A 677 -20.14 -8.96 10.11
N ARG A 678 -20.69 -10.09 9.66
CA ARG A 678 -20.41 -11.40 10.25
C ARG A 678 -18.97 -11.89 9.99
N MET A 679 -18.41 -11.60 8.81
CA MET A 679 -16.99 -11.88 8.51
C MET A 679 -16.08 -11.05 9.40
N GLN A 680 -16.36 -9.76 9.56
CA GLN A 680 -15.59 -8.88 10.42
C GLN A 680 -15.66 -9.33 11.89
N HIS A 681 -16.83 -9.70 12.38
CA HIS A 681 -16.97 -10.28 13.73
C HIS A 681 -16.19 -11.61 13.89
N SER A 682 -16.14 -12.44 12.85
CA SER A 682 -15.37 -13.70 12.88
C SER A 682 -13.86 -13.43 12.92
N GLU A 683 -13.37 -12.46 12.16
CA GLU A 683 -11.96 -12.04 12.16
C GLU A 683 -11.58 -11.41 13.52
N GLU A 684 -12.43 -10.55 14.07
CA GLU A 684 -12.24 -9.99 15.41
C GLU A 684 -12.22 -11.09 16.48
N GLN A 685 -13.10 -12.08 16.38
CA GLN A 685 -13.14 -13.22 17.30
C GLN A 685 -11.89 -14.12 17.19
N GLU A 686 -11.35 -14.30 15.99
CA GLU A 686 -10.14 -15.07 15.75
C GLU A 686 -8.90 -14.34 16.28
N SER A 687 -8.84 -13.02 16.10
CA SER A 687 -7.81 -12.17 16.69
C SER A 687 -7.85 -12.22 18.23
N ASN A 688 -9.05 -12.16 18.81
CA ASN A 688 -9.24 -12.26 20.26
C ASN A 688 -8.80 -13.63 20.78
N LYS A 689 -9.15 -14.73 20.11
CA LYS A 689 -8.67 -16.08 20.49
C LYS A 689 -7.16 -16.21 20.41
N GLU A 690 -6.51 -15.54 19.46
CA GLU A 690 -5.05 -15.53 19.36
C GLU A 690 -4.39 -14.73 20.48
N THR A 691 -4.96 -13.58 20.86
CA THR A 691 -4.51 -12.84 22.05
C THR A 691 -4.73 -13.64 23.33
N GLU A 692 -5.87 -14.32 23.47
CA GLU A 692 -6.19 -15.17 24.62
C GLU A 692 -5.22 -16.35 24.74
N LYS A 693 -4.86 -17.00 23.63
CA LYS A 693 -3.80 -18.03 23.61
C LYS A 693 -2.45 -17.48 24.07
N LYS A 694 -2.07 -16.27 23.64
CA LYS A 694 -0.82 -15.62 24.08
C LYS A 694 -0.84 -15.36 25.59
N PHE A 695 -1.95 -14.83 26.12
CA PHE A 695 -2.12 -14.64 27.56
C PHE A 695 -2.08 -15.97 28.33
N MET A 696 -2.74 -17.01 27.83
CA MET A 696 -2.75 -18.33 28.47
C MET A 696 -1.35 -18.97 28.50
N GLN A 697 -0.52 -18.76 27.47
CA GLN A 697 0.89 -19.19 27.49
C GLN A 697 1.71 -18.44 28.53
N VAL A 698 1.49 -17.13 28.70
CA VAL A 698 2.15 -16.33 29.75
C VAL A 698 1.76 -16.85 31.14
N ILE A 699 0.47 -17.11 31.37
CA ILE A 699 -0.04 -17.67 32.63
C ILE A 699 0.58 -19.04 32.90
N GLN A 700 0.64 -19.94 31.91
CA GLN A 700 1.29 -21.25 32.09
C GLN A 700 2.79 -21.16 32.36
N ARG A 701 3.48 -20.16 31.79
CA ARG A 701 4.90 -19.91 32.07
C ARG A 701 5.11 -19.46 33.51
N GLN A 702 4.31 -18.49 33.95
CA GLN A 702 4.32 -18.00 35.32
C GLN A 702 3.95 -19.09 36.33
N ALA A 703 2.93 -19.90 36.05
CA ALA A 703 2.54 -21.03 36.91
C ALA A 703 3.65 -22.07 37.04
N ARG A 704 4.36 -22.38 35.95
CA ARG A 704 5.55 -23.26 36.00
C ARG A 704 6.68 -22.68 36.82
N GLU A 705 6.93 -21.37 36.71
CA GLU A 705 7.97 -20.69 37.47
C GLU A 705 7.65 -20.67 38.97
N ILE A 706 6.39 -20.37 39.34
CA ILE A 706 5.90 -20.48 40.71
C ILE A 706 6.04 -21.92 41.24
N ALA A 707 5.67 -22.93 40.44
CA ALA A 707 5.80 -24.33 40.83
C ALA A 707 7.29 -24.71 41.07
N LEU A 708 8.20 -24.29 40.19
CA LEU A 708 9.63 -24.51 40.36
C LEU A 708 10.16 -23.83 41.62
N ILE A 709 9.82 -22.56 41.84
CA ILE A 709 10.22 -21.82 43.05
C ILE A 709 9.68 -22.51 44.30
N SER A 710 8.41 -22.94 44.29
CA SER A 710 7.81 -23.64 45.42
C SER A 710 8.51 -24.98 45.69
N SER A 711 8.82 -25.76 44.65
CA SER A 711 9.56 -27.03 44.80
C SER A 711 10.98 -26.83 45.32
N ALA A 712 11.68 -25.79 44.85
CA ALA A 712 13.02 -25.46 45.31
C ALA A 712 13.01 -24.99 46.77
N TRP A 713 11.99 -24.21 47.14
CA TRP A 713 11.77 -23.80 48.52
C TRP A 713 11.45 -24.98 49.43
N TYR A 714 10.59 -25.91 48.99
CA TYR A 714 10.30 -27.14 49.74
C TYR A 714 11.51 -28.08 49.85
N ASP A 715 12.32 -28.25 48.79
CA ASP A 715 13.55 -29.05 48.85
C ASP A 715 14.58 -28.43 49.82
N GLN A 716 14.76 -27.11 49.76
CA GLN A 716 15.64 -26.39 50.66
C GLN A 716 15.16 -26.51 52.12
N GLN A 717 13.86 -26.36 52.37
CA GLN A 717 13.28 -26.53 53.70
C GLN A 717 13.40 -27.97 54.20
N SER A 718 13.19 -28.97 53.33
CA SER A 718 13.36 -30.39 53.68
C SER A 718 14.81 -30.74 53.99
N ARG A 719 15.78 -30.19 53.24
CA ARG A 719 17.21 -30.33 53.53
C ARG A 719 17.58 -29.71 54.86
N LEU A 720 17.06 -28.53 55.18
CA LEU A 720 17.31 -27.87 56.47
C LEU A 720 16.71 -28.66 57.64
N GLN A 721 15.52 -29.26 57.47
CA GLN A 721 14.92 -30.12 58.49
C GLN A 721 15.63 -31.47 58.65
N ASN A 722 16.08 -32.10 57.56
CA ASN A 722 16.75 -33.40 57.58
C ASN A 722 18.26 -33.32 57.90
N SER A 723 18.90 -32.18 57.66
CA SER A 723 20.32 -31.92 57.98
C SER A 723 20.61 -31.93 59.49
N ASN A 724 19.59 -31.82 60.34
CA ASN A 724 19.77 -31.89 61.79
C ASN A 724 19.86 -33.32 62.35
N ALA A 725 19.71 -34.37 61.52
CA ALA A 725 19.63 -35.76 62.01
C ALA A 725 20.90 -36.62 61.80
N SER A 726 21.95 -36.17 61.09
CA SER A 726 23.10 -37.04 60.84
C SER A 726 24.42 -36.32 60.56
N MET A 727 25.08 -35.80 61.60
CA MET A 727 26.54 -35.72 61.61
C MET A 727 27.13 -36.09 62.97
N LEU A 728 27.32 -37.40 63.17
CA LEU A 728 28.30 -37.92 64.11
C LEU A 728 29.67 -37.99 63.41
N ARG A 729 30.55 -37.09 63.84
CA ARG A 729 32.00 -37.25 64.06
C ARG A 729 32.81 -37.93 62.94
N TYR A 730 33.61 -37.14 62.24
CA TYR A 730 34.95 -37.58 61.85
C TYR A 730 35.98 -36.52 62.25
N ARG A 731 36.81 -36.90 63.23
CA ARG A 731 37.89 -36.11 63.83
C ARG A 731 39.19 -36.54 63.13
N HIS A 732 39.86 -35.62 62.44
CA HIS A 732 41.22 -35.85 61.95
C HIS A 732 42.24 -35.64 63.08
N PRO A 733 43.30 -36.47 63.18
CA PRO A 733 44.51 -36.09 63.88
C PRO A 733 45.67 -35.83 62.92
N ALA A 734 46.50 -34.85 63.29
CA ALA A 734 47.79 -34.55 62.69
C ALA A 734 48.90 -35.36 63.36
N SER A 735 49.88 -35.85 62.58
CA SER A 735 51.33 -35.61 62.75
C SER A 735 52.22 -36.68 62.09
N THR A 736 53.18 -36.21 61.28
CA THR A 736 54.58 -36.69 61.12
C THR A 736 54.87 -38.19 60.85
N SER A 737 55.38 -38.50 59.66
CA SER A 737 56.50 -39.45 59.42
C SER A 737 56.83 -39.57 57.93
N SER A 738 58.08 -39.91 57.65
CA SER A 738 58.83 -40.01 56.39
C SER A 738 58.23 -40.82 55.23
N ASN A 739 58.66 -40.46 54.01
CA ASN A 739 58.77 -41.28 52.79
C ASN A 739 57.64 -42.29 52.50
N GLY A 740 56.77 -41.95 51.57
CA GLY A 740 55.82 -42.89 50.99
C GLY A 740 54.97 -42.24 49.92
N MET A 741 55.01 -42.83 48.73
CA MET A 741 54.32 -42.45 47.51
C MET A 741 52.79 -42.65 47.62
N GLU A 742 52.01 -41.74 47.02
CA GLU A 742 50.54 -41.78 46.76
C GLU A 742 49.63 -41.68 48.01
N VAL A 743 48.51 -40.94 48.05
CA VAL A 743 47.37 -40.79 47.13
C VAL A 743 46.62 -39.50 47.52
N HIS A 744 46.24 -38.65 46.56
CA HIS A 744 44.94 -37.94 46.47
C HIS A 744 44.98 -37.02 45.25
N ARG A 745 44.88 -37.62 44.05
CA ARG A 745 44.69 -36.87 42.80
C ARG A 745 43.21 -36.51 42.67
N SER A 746 42.89 -35.24 42.89
CA SER A 746 41.59 -34.66 42.53
C SER A 746 41.35 -34.80 41.02
N TRP A 747 40.10 -35.08 40.64
CA TRP A 747 39.65 -35.34 39.26
C TRP A 747 40.07 -34.21 38.28
N LEU A 748 40.17 -32.97 38.77
CA LEU A 748 40.59 -31.80 37.99
C LEU A 748 42.08 -31.81 37.61
N ALA A 749 42.95 -32.49 38.37
CA ALA A 749 44.37 -32.64 38.02
C ALA A 749 44.57 -33.65 36.88
N LYS A 750 43.69 -34.66 36.76
CA LYS A 750 43.70 -35.64 35.66
C LYS A 750 43.28 -35.00 34.32
N GLN A 751 42.36 -34.04 34.34
CA GLN A 751 41.92 -33.36 33.11
C GLN A 751 42.99 -32.42 32.54
N ARG A 752 43.78 -31.74 33.38
CA ARG A 752 44.82 -30.81 32.91
C ARG A 752 46.03 -31.53 32.29
N ALA A 753 46.36 -32.73 32.76
CA ALA A 753 47.47 -33.52 32.19
C ALA A 753 47.18 -34.06 30.77
N LEU A 754 45.91 -34.27 30.42
CA LEU A 754 45.50 -34.75 29.08
C LEU A 754 45.53 -33.65 28.01
N VAL A 755 45.45 -32.37 28.40
CA VAL A 755 45.42 -31.24 27.47
C VAL A 755 46.84 -30.70 27.16
N SER A 756 47.82 -30.92 28.04
CA SER A 756 49.22 -30.52 27.80
C SER A 756 50.07 -31.56 27.06
N GLY A 757 49.48 -32.64 26.56
CA GLY A 757 50.17 -33.75 25.89
C GLY A 757 49.93 -33.86 24.38
N ARG A 758 49.98 -32.76 23.63
CA ARG A 758 50.13 -32.77 22.17
C ARG A 758 51.02 -31.61 21.72
N LYS A 759 52.31 -31.92 21.55
CA LYS A 759 53.18 -31.36 20.50
C LYS A 759 53.79 -32.54 19.76
#